data_AF-A0A1H2DY87-F1
#
_entry.id   AF-A0A1H2DY87-F1
#
_cell.length_a   1.000
_cell.length_b   1.000
_cell.length_c   1.000
_cell.angle_alpha   90.00
_cell.angle_beta   90.00
_cell.angle_gamma   90.00
#
_symmetry.space_group_name_H-M   'P 1'
#
loop_
_entity.id
_entity.type
_entity.pdbx_description
1 polymer ?
#
loop_
_entity_poly.entity_id
_entity_poly.type
_entity_poly.pdbx_seq_one_letter_code
_entity_poly.pdbx_strand_id
1 'polypeptide(L)'
;MKRHLAVFFTVVTGMFLIALTCLPIGCNSSSSTSKAAPSDALTGDSTLFPNAHLLASAQFLLDNGAQDTGKSSANTNPVIIDTRSAEEYNLGHIPGSINAVWEDFVLWNDPPEKATLKPVDDLEADLGALGLTRDTAIVIYDDTLTSWGSSGRIFWMLEYLGCTNVKILNGGWDKWDADGLPVQESTVSLSPAVFTAQINSSISKDKENIITRMGEADFVTVDTRTDEEYNGWTLYGEARGGHIPGAIQLPYEWYFNEDHSILSHADLTTLLESRGITEEKEIVAYCTAGIRSGFFYFLGRLMGYSRVSNYDASIWDWAAENADDYPMVKLENYQKLVYPDWLDSEIKTNPDIVIVETGWGAAGDNYNSGHIPGAIWVNTDEIEYDCFNARDSWPVDAGDPPCWDRSTSEDEDLAKDLAPDDSLPRNWWNIYPDQYLLPGIAYMGINKNSKVVIYGDDITAAARLLWTLLYAGVEDVRLFNGGKNAWTYAGYQLETTAVERKPVSEFDPDNPGRTTALHPEYKVDIPYVRDVVNGIQTNAVIVDIRSKDEYDGKSAPYGYIPTDGRIPDAVWGLAGTSPWTMEDYTDAADGSLRSFDEIKEFWDSNGITSDNHLSFYCGTAWRSSLAWFYGYLMGYPEISNFDSSWFEWSMGEGSAYAGADPVLNPVVDDDPALP
;
A
#
# COMPACT_ATOMS: atom_id res chain seq x y z
N MET A 1 32.32 17.41 -3.29
CA MET A 1 30.89 17.34 -2.97
C MET A 1 30.68 16.34 -1.84
N LYS A 2 31.18 16.66 -0.64
CA LYS A 2 31.13 15.88 0.62
C LYS A 2 30.27 16.60 1.69
N ARG A 3 29.27 17.35 1.23
CA ARG A 3 28.39 18.17 2.07
C ARG A 3 27.03 18.09 1.43
N HIS A 4 26.15 17.24 1.98
CA HIS A 4 24.70 17.41 2.02
C HIS A 4 23.96 16.18 2.59
N LEU A 5 24.67 15.11 3.00
CA LEU A 5 24.08 13.97 3.71
C LEU A 5 24.49 13.93 5.21
N ALA A 6 24.26 15.04 5.92
CA ALA A 6 24.49 15.10 7.37
C ALA A 6 23.63 16.19 8.01
N VAL A 7 22.32 15.92 8.19
CA VAL A 7 21.49 16.55 9.21
C VAL A 7 20.39 15.56 9.59
N PHE A 8 20.62 14.78 10.65
CA PHE A 8 19.65 14.40 11.68
C PHE A 8 20.41 13.52 12.67
N PHE A 9 20.79 14.08 13.82
CA PHE A 9 21.04 13.38 15.10
C PHE A 9 21.60 14.42 16.07
N THR A 10 20.74 15.01 16.90
CA THR A 10 21.20 15.70 18.11
C THR A 10 21.01 14.75 19.28
N VAL A 11 22.14 14.35 19.84
CA VAL A 11 22.28 13.55 21.07
C VAL A 11 21.62 14.26 22.25
N VAL A 12 20.72 13.56 22.95
CA VAL A 12 20.36 13.87 24.34
C VAL A 12 21.00 12.81 25.22
N THR A 13 22.16 13.13 25.80
CA THR A 13 22.78 12.36 26.86
C THR A 13 22.03 12.62 28.17
N GLY A 14 21.19 11.68 28.59
CA GLY A 14 20.55 11.67 29.91
C GLY A 14 21.03 10.48 30.73
N MET A 15 22.05 10.69 31.58
CA MET A 15 22.42 9.74 32.63
C MET A 15 21.25 9.55 33.61
N PHE A 16 20.63 8.38 33.62
CA PHE A 16 19.80 7.92 34.75
C PHE A 16 20.52 6.78 35.48
N LEU A 17 21.11 7.12 36.63
CA LEU A 17 21.44 6.15 37.67
C LEU A 17 20.12 5.73 38.33
N ILE A 18 19.62 4.52 38.04
CA ILE A 18 18.57 3.88 38.83
C ILE A 18 19.24 2.85 39.75
N ALA A 19 19.23 3.16 41.05
CA ALA A 19 19.62 2.23 42.09
C ALA A 19 18.57 1.13 42.20
N LEU A 20 18.91 -0.10 41.81
CA LEU A 20 18.11 -1.29 42.05
C LEU A 20 18.10 -1.63 43.55
N THR A 21 16.97 -1.41 44.22
CA THR A 21 16.68 -2.04 45.51
C THR A 21 15.99 -3.38 45.25
N CYS A 22 16.71 -4.48 45.51
CA CYS A 22 16.17 -5.83 45.50
C CYS A 22 15.08 -6.01 46.56
N LEU A 23 13.89 -6.46 46.15
CA LEU A 23 12.92 -7.14 47.00
C LEU A 23 12.61 -8.52 46.38
N PRO A 24 12.69 -9.62 47.13
CA PRO A 24 12.46 -10.96 46.59
C PRO A 24 10.96 -11.28 46.58
N ILE A 25 10.39 -11.54 45.41
CA ILE A 25 9.05 -12.13 45.29
C ILE A 25 9.15 -13.42 44.49
N GLY A 26 8.99 -14.52 45.23
CA GLY A 26 8.30 -15.76 44.86
C GLY A 26 8.53 -16.37 43.48
N CYS A 27 9.28 -17.48 43.45
CA CYS A 27 9.17 -18.49 42.40
C CYS A 27 7.72 -18.91 42.18
N ASN A 28 7.26 -18.79 40.93
CA ASN A 28 6.16 -19.62 40.44
C ASN A 28 6.60 -20.28 39.14
N SER A 29 6.77 -21.60 39.20
CA SER A 29 7.15 -22.45 38.08
C SER A 29 6.03 -22.48 37.04
N SER A 30 6.27 -21.91 35.87
CA SER A 30 5.52 -22.21 34.65
C SER A 30 6.48 -22.77 33.61
N SER A 31 6.00 -23.80 32.93
CA SER A 31 6.70 -24.70 32.03
C SER A 31 7.44 -23.97 30.91
N SER A 32 8.74 -24.22 30.80
CA SER A 32 9.53 -23.88 29.62
C SER A 32 9.04 -24.71 28.43
N THR A 33 8.30 -24.09 27.52
CA THR A 33 8.22 -24.57 26.14
C THR A 33 9.59 -24.33 25.50
N SER A 34 10.27 -25.40 25.11
CA SER A 34 11.47 -25.31 24.29
C SER A 34 11.11 -24.62 22.97
N LYS A 35 11.75 -23.48 22.66
CA LYS A 35 11.76 -22.94 21.30
C LYS A 35 12.23 -24.05 20.36
N ALA A 36 11.46 -24.31 19.30
CA ALA A 36 11.82 -25.29 18.28
C ALA A 36 13.15 -24.89 17.63
N ALA A 37 14.00 -25.87 17.33
CA ALA A 37 15.22 -25.63 16.57
C ALA A 37 14.87 -25.10 15.17
N PRO A 38 15.70 -24.23 14.56
CA PRO A 38 15.53 -23.82 13.18
C PRO A 38 15.45 -25.05 12.27
N SER A 39 14.47 -25.12 11.37
CA SER A 39 14.27 -26.30 10.52
C SER A 39 15.36 -26.42 9.45
N ASP A 40 15.99 -27.59 9.37
CA ASP A 40 17.11 -27.94 8.47
C ASP A 40 16.77 -27.95 6.96
N ALA A 41 15.49 -27.86 6.58
CA ALA A 41 15.03 -28.30 5.26
C ALA A 41 15.23 -27.31 4.09
N LEU A 42 15.70 -26.08 4.31
CA LEU A 42 15.64 -25.04 3.27
C LEU A 42 16.73 -25.11 2.19
N THR A 43 17.97 -25.50 2.53
CA THR A 43 19.10 -25.36 1.59
C THR A 43 19.16 -26.51 0.59
N GLY A 44 18.88 -26.23 -0.68
CA GLY A 44 18.99 -27.23 -1.77
C GLY A 44 17.86 -28.25 -1.84
N ASP A 45 16.78 -28.08 -1.06
CA ASP A 45 15.58 -28.89 -1.19
C ASP A 45 14.71 -28.37 -2.35
N SER A 46 14.83 -29.04 -3.50
CA SER A 46 14.06 -28.67 -4.71
C SER A 46 12.55 -28.84 -4.56
N THR A 47 12.07 -29.41 -3.45
CA THR A 47 10.63 -29.45 -3.14
C THR A 47 10.10 -28.10 -2.66
N LEU A 48 10.98 -27.19 -2.24
CA LEU A 48 10.62 -25.85 -1.76
C LEU A 48 10.66 -24.80 -2.87
N PHE A 49 11.65 -24.87 -3.77
CA PHE A 49 11.79 -24.02 -4.94
C PHE A 49 12.49 -24.76 -6.09
N PRO A 50 12.20 -24.44 -7.37
CA PRO A 50 12.91 -25.01 -8.51
C PRO A 50 14.43 -24.88 -8.42
N ASN A 51 14.92 -23.72 -7.95
CA ASN A 51 16.34 -23.44 -7.75
C ASN A 51 16.71 -23.22 -6.27
N ALA A 52 16.19 -24.05 -5.35
CA ALA A 52 16.46 -23.96 -3.90
C ALA A 52 17.95 -23.97 -3.49
N HIS A 53 18.85 -24.35 -4.40
CA HIS A 53 20.29 -24.25 -4.18
C HIS A 53 20.81 -22.81 -4.13
N LEU A 54 20.03 -21.81 -4.56
CA LEU A 54 20.36 -20.38 -4.46
C LEU A 54 20.05 -19.79 -3.07
N LEU A 55 19.37 -20.55 -2.21
CA LEU A 55 19.00 -20.11 -0.87
C LEU A 55 19.85 -20.84 0.18
N ALA A 56 20.31 -20.10 1.19
CA ALA A 56 21.01 -20.64 2.36
C ALA A 56 20.12 -20.51 3.60
N SER A 57 20.10 -21.54 4.44
CA SER A 57 19.50 -21.47 5.77
C SER A 57 20.52 -20.99 6.81
N ALA A 58 20.03 -20.50 7.95
CA ALA A 58 20.88 -20.22 9.09
C ALA A 58 21.69 -21.45 9.53
N GLN A 59 21.06 -22.64 9.53
CA GLN A 59 21.75 -23.89 9.86
C GLN A 59 22.88 -24.21 8.87
N PHE A 60 22.69 -23.98 7.57
CA PHE A 60 23.75 -24.16 6.58
C PHE A 60 24.99 -23.31 6.91
N LEU A 61 24.80 -22.06 7.36
CA LEU A 61 25.90 -21.20 7.81
C LEU A 61 26.48 -21.63 9.16
N LEU A 62 25.70 -22.21 10.07
CA LEU A 62 26.26 -22.76 11.32
C LEU A 62 27.13 -24.00 11.05
N ASP A 63 26.74 -24.82 10.08
CA ASP A 63 27.45 -26.05 9.72
C ASP A 63 28.68 -25.81 8.84
N ASN A 64 28.65 -24.76 7.99
CA ASN A 64 29.67 -24.51 6.96
C ASN A 64 30.34 -23.12 7.08
N GLY A 65 29.84 -22.23 7.93
CA GLY A 65 30.45 -20.93 8.19
C GLY A 65 31.66 -21.04 9.11
N ALA A 66 32.44 -19.95 9.22
CA ALA A 66 33.68 -19.92 10.00
C ALA A 66 33.42 -19.87 11.52
N GLN A 67 32.58 -20.76 12.05
CA GLN A 67 32.50 -21.07 13.47
C GLN A 67 33.76 -21.90 13.80
N ASP A 68 34.70 -21.30 14.54
CA ASP A 68 35.85 -21.99 15.12
C ASP A 68 35.37 -23.14 16.04
N THR A 69 35.14 -24.33 15.46
CA THR A 69 34.73 -25.54 16.20
C THR A 69 35.49 -26.78 15.73
N GLY A 70 36.80 -26.68 15.53
CA GLY A 70 37.73 -27.81 15.70
C GLY A 70 37.45 -29.11 14.90
N LYS A 71 36.66 -29.10 13.82
CA LYS A 71 36.42 -30.26 12.96
C LYS A 71 36.83 -29.95 11.53
N SER A 72 38.06 -30.32 11.22
CA SER A 72 38.60 -30.37 9.87
C SER A 72 38.09 -31.61 9.12
N SER A 73 37.52 -31.39 7.94
CA SER A 73 37.92 -32.15 6.75
C SER A 73 37.50 -31.44 5.45
N ALA A 74 38.51 -31.08 4.64
CA ALA A 74 38.45 -30.61 3.25
C ALA A 74 37.85 -29.21 3.01
N ASN A 75 38.64 -28.32 2.36
CA ASN A 75 38.22 -27.02 1.82
C ASN A 75 36.80 -27.03 1.26
N THR A 76 35.91 -26.11 1.70
CA THR A 76 34.85 -25.43 0.90
C THR A 76 33.86 -24.59 1.75
N ASN A 77 34.30 -23.96 2.85
CA ASN A 77 33.42 -23.01 3.56
C ASN A 77 33.12 -21.81 2.64
N PRO A 78 31.85 -21.38 2.49
CA PRO A 78 31.53 -20.21 1.70
C PRO A 78 32.09 -18.94 2.35
N VAL A 79 32.46 -17.97 1.53
CA VAL A 79 32.68 -16.60 1.99
C VAL A 79 31.31 -15.99 2.26
N ILE A 80 31.12 -15.45 3.46
CA ILE A 80 29.88 -14.77 3.84
C ILE A 80 30.07 -13.28 3.61
N ILE A 81 29.15 -12.64 2.88
CA ILE A 81 29.17 -11.21 2.59
C ILE A 81 28.00 -10.55 3.30
N ASP A 82 28.31 -9.63 4.21
CA ASP A 82 27.38 -8.70 4.83
C ASP A 82 27.30 -7.43 3.97
N THR A 83 26.14 -7.16 3.39
CA THR A 83 25.92 -6.00 2.53
C THR A 83 25.38 -4.78 3.25
N ARG A 84 25.16 -4.86 4.57
CA ARG A 84 24.70 -3.75 5.40
C ARG A 84 25.79 -2.70 5.53
N SER A 85 25.43 -1.53 6.05
CA SER A 85 26.39 -0.46 6.24
C SER A 85 27.56 -0.90 7.11
N ALA A 86 28.73 -0.27 6.91
CA ALA A 86 29.88 -0.52 7.77
C ALA A 86 29.58 -0.20 9.25
N GLU A 87 28.64 0.69 9.55
CA GLU A 87 28.21 0.98 10.91
C GLU A 87 27.49 -0.21 11.54
N GLU A 88 26.47 -0.76 10.86
CA GLU A 88 25.71 -1.93 11.31
C GLU A 88 26.60 -3.17 11.43
N TYR A 89 27.46 -3.42 10.44
CA TYR A 89 28.44 -4.52 10.49
C TYR A 89 29.33 -4.43 11.74
N ASN A 90 29.80 -3.23 12.11
CA ASN A 90 30.66 -3.05 13.27
C ASN A 90 29.91 -3.13 14.62
N LEU A 91 28.59 -2.93 14.63
CA LEU A 91 27.76 -3.17 15.81
C LEU A 91 27.56 -4.67 16.08
N GLY A 92 27.56 -5.48 15.03
CA GLY A 92 27.51 -6.93 15.11
C GLY A 92 27.18 -7.54 13.76
N HIS A 93 27.82 -8.66 13.42
CA HIS A 93 27.64 -9.37 12.15
C HIS A 93 27.71 -10.88 12.32
N ILE A 94 27.29 -11.63 11.29
CA ILE A 94 27.38 -13.09 11.27
C ILE A 94 28.87 -13.50 11.29
N PRO A 95 29.30 -14.39 12.20
CA PRO A 95 30.70 -14.75 12.35
C PRO A 95 31.37 -15.20 11.05
N GLY A 96 32.55 -14.64 10.78
CA GLY A 96 33.31 -14.91 9.56
C GLY A 96 32.90 -14.11 8.32
N SER A 97 31.88 -13.27 8.40
CA SER A 97 31.47 -12.42 7.27
C SER A 97 32.42 -11.25 7.03
N ILE A 98 32.67 -10.96 5.76
CA ILE A 98 33.29 -9.70 5.32
C ILE A 98 32.18 -8.69 5.00
N ASN A 99 32.48 -7.39 5.13
CA ASN A 99 31.58 -6.33 4.71
C ASN A 99 31.88 -5.89 3.29
N ALA A 100 30.86 -5.85 2.43
CA ALA A 100 30.95 -5.31 1.08
C ALA A 100 29.59 -4.74 0.66
N VAL A 101 29.52 -3.43 0.49
CA VAL A 101 28.27 -2.70 0.23
C VAL A 101 28.13 -2.42 -1.27
N TRP A 102 26.89 -2.36 -1.78
CA TRP A 102 26.66 -2.20 -3.22
C TRP A 102 27.22 -0.88 -3.77
N GLU A 103 27.29 0.15 -2.93
CA GLU A 103 27.84 1.47 -3.21
C GLU A 103 29.31 1.42 -3.63
N ASP A 104 30.05 0.41 -3.17
CA ASP A 104 31.45 0.20 -3.53
C ASP A 104 31.61 -0.29 -4.97
N PHE A 105 30.56 -0.78 -5.63
CA PHE A 105 30.65 -1.41 -6.95
C PHE A 105 29.99 -0.61 -8.07
N VAL A 106 29.56 0.62 -7.79
CA VAL A 106 28.84 1.48 -8.74
C VAL A 106 29.55 2.80 -8.99
N LEU A 107 29.14 3.47 -10.07
CA LEU A 107 29.51 4.84 -10.38
C LEU A 107 28.60 5.82 -9.65
N TRP A 108 29.20 6.81 -9.00
CA TRP A 108 28.49 7.92 -8.33
C TRP A 108 28.49 9.18 -9.20
N ASN A 109 28.17 9.00 -10.48
CA ASN A 109 28.05 10.07 -11.46
C ASN A 109 26.67 10.75 -11.33
N ASP A 110 26.48 11.88 -12.02
CA ASP A 110 25.13 12.38 -12.27
C ASP A 110 24.40 11.46 -13.27
N PRO A 111 23.06 11.36 -13.23
CA PRO A 111 22.31 10.62 -14.25
C PRO A 111 22.71 11.07 -15.66
N PRO A 112 22.78 10.16 -16.64
CA PRO A 112 22.23 8.79 -16.65
C PRO A 112 23.11 7.68 -16.06
N GLU A 113 24.40 7.94 -15.79
CA GLU A 113 25.35 6.91 -15.31
C GLU A 113 25.34 6.73 -13.78
N LYS A 114 24.32 7.26 -13.10
CA LYS A 114 24.24 7.21 -11.64
C LYS A 114 23.88 5.79 -11.19
N ALA A 115 24.68 5.23 -10.29
CA ALA A 115 24.53 3.90 -9.70
C ALA A 115 24.60 2.71 -10.67
N THR A 116 25.05 2.91 -11.91
CA THR A 116 25.42 1.80 -12.81
C THR A 116 26.67 1.11 -12.30
N LEU A 117 26.88 -0.16 -12.67
CA LEU A 117 28.10 -0.87 -12.33
C LEU A 117 29.36 -0.12 -12.81
N LYS A 118 30.43 -0.20 -12.01
CA LYS A 118 31.78 0.22 -12.43
C LYS A 118 32.25 -0.57 -13.67
N PRO A 119 33.23 -0.06 -14.43
CA PRO A 119 33.92 -0.84 -15.44
C PRO A 119 34.42 -2.19 -14.90
N VAL A 120 34.40 -3.23 -15.75
CA VAL A 120 34.73 -4.60 -15.34
C VAL A 120 36.12 -4.70 -14.70
N ASP A 121 37.13 -4.02 -15.26
CA ASP A 121 38.50 -4.02 -14.71
C ASP A 121 38.55 -3.48 -13.26
N ASP A 122 37.70 -2.50 -12.93
CA ASP A 122 37.61 -1.95 -11.57
C ASP A 122 36.88 -2.94 -10.64
N LEU A 123 35.81 -3.59 -11.11
CA LEU A 123 35.11 -4.63 -10.35
C LEU A 123 36.00 -5.85 -10.09
N GLU A 124 36.81 -6.27 -11.05
CA GLU A 124 37.80 -7.35 -10.87
C GLU A 124 38.82 -6.97 -9.79
N ALA A 125 39.30 -5.73 -9.79
CA ALA A 125 40.22 -5.23 -8.77
C ALA A 125 39.58 -5.17 -7.38
N ASP A 126 38.37 -4.63 -7.28
CA ASP A 126 37.63 -4.46 -6.01
C ASP A 126 37.27 -5.83 -5.40
N LEU A 127 36.71 -6.77 -6.18
CA LEU A 127 36.39 -8.12 -5.71
C LEU A 127 37.65 -8.95 -5.40
N GLY A 128 38.72 -8.78 -6.19
CA GLY A 128 40.02 -9.40 -5.91
C GLY A 128 40.62 -8.92 -4.59
N ALA A 129 40.49 -7.63 -4.27
CA ALA A 129 40.94 -7.06 -3.00
C ALA A 129 40.20 -7.66 -1.79
N LEU A 130 38.93 -8.02 -1.96
CA LEU A 130 38.12 -8.75 -0.97
C LEU A 130 38.49 -10.25 -0.86
N GLY A 131 39.46 -10.73 -1.63
CA GLY A 131 39.88 -12.14 -1.63
C GLY A 131 38.95 -13.07 -2.39
N LEU A 132 38.07 -12.52 -3.23
CA LEU A 132 37.12 -13.30 -4.02
C LEU A 132 37.73 -13.73 -5.36
N THR A 133 37.28 -14.88 -5.83
CA THR A 133 37.50 -15.37 -7.19
C THR A 133 36.15 -15.75 -7.77
N ARG A 134 36.06 -15.90 -9.09
CA ARG A 134 34.80 -16.30 -9.75
C ARG A 134 34.28 -17.67 -9.28
N ASP A 135 35.19 -18.57 -8.86
CA ASP A 135 34.84 -19.92 -8.41
C ASP A 135 34.60 -19.98 -6.88
N THR A 136 34.67 -18.85 -6.18
CA THR A 136 34.40 -18.77 -4.74
C THR A 136 32.93 -19.11 -4.46
N ALA A 137 32.69 -19.97 -3.46
CA ALA A 137 31.34 -20.18 -2.92
C ALA A 137 30.97 -18.99 -2.03
N ILE A 138 29.83 -18.35 -2.27
CA ILE A 138 29.44 -17.09 -1.62
C ILE A 138 28.04 -17.24 -1.02
N VAL A 139 27.86 -16.76 0.21
CA VAL A 139 26.54 -16.51 0.81
C VAL A 139 26.45 -15.02 1.15
N ILE A 140 25.41 -14.36 0.64
CA ILE A 140 25.17 -12.94 0.84
C ILE A 140 24.00 -12.78 1.81
N TYR A 141 24.09 -11.81 2.70
CA TYR A 141 22.94 -11.38 3.49
C TYR A 141 22.94 -9.88 3.66
N ASP A 142 21.77 -9.40 4.05
CA ASP A 142 21.46 -8.00 4.32
C ASP A 142 20.42 -7.94 5.44
N ASP A 143 20.01 -6.74 5.83
CA ASP A 143 18.74 -6.55 6.52
C ASP A 143 17.59 -6.70 5.51
N THR A 144 16.47 -7.27 5.94
CA THR A 144 15.24 -7.36 5.15
C THR A 144 14.28 -6.20 5.42
N LEU A 145 14.34 -5.61 6.61
CA LEU A 145 13.49 -4.51 7.07
C LEU A 145 14.00 -3.13 6.63
N THR A 146 15.29 -2.87 6.84
CA THR A 146 15.88 -1.53 6.68
C THR A 146 16.65 -1.37 5.38
N SER A 147 16.96 -2.46 4.68
CA SER A 147 17.67 -2.41 3.41
C SER A 147 16.74 -2.55 2.21
N TRP A 148 17.19 -2.01 1.09
CA TRP A 148 16.51 -2.05 -0.21
C TRP A 148 16.86 -3.29 -1.03
N GLY A 149 17.18 -4.41 -0.38
CA GLY A 149 17.58 -5.66 -1.03
C GLY A 149 18.99 -5.64 -1.63
N SER A 150 19.96 -5.04 -0.94
CA SER A 150 21.36 -4.95 -1.41
C SER A 150 21.99 -6.32 -1.63
N SER A 151 21.58 -7.34 -0.86
CA SER A 151 21.95 -8.74 -1.12
C SER A 151 21.62 -9.20 -2.53
N GLY A 152 20.46 -8.79 -3.06
CA GLY A 152 20.01 -9.06 -4.42
C GLY A 152 20.84 -8.34 -5.47
N ARG A 153 21.20 -7.07 -5.22
CA ARG A 153 22.09 -6.30 -6.10
C ARG A 153 23.45 -6.97 -6.25
N ILE A 154 24.06 -7.37 -5.14
CA ILE A 154 25.35 -8.07 -5.13
C ILE A 154 25.22 -9.46 -5.78
N PHE A 155 24.13 -10.18 -5.52
CA PHE A 155 23.85 -11.47 -6.18
C PHE A 155 23.83 -11.32 -7.70
N TRP A 156 23.03 -10.38 -8.21
CA TRP A 156 22.92 -10.10 -9.65
C TRP A 156 24.27 -9.70 -10.26
N MET A 157 25.02 -8.81 -9.59
CA MET A 157 26.34 -8.39 -10.06
C MET A 157 27.31 -9.58 -10.15
N LEU A 158 27.35 -10.44 -9.14
CA LEU A 158 28.25 -11.60 -9.15
C LEU A 158 27.90 -12.58 -10.27
N GLU A 159 26.60 -12.83 -10.51
CA GLU A 159 26.19 -13.65 -11.66
C GLU A 159 26.47 -12.97 -13.01
N TYR A 160 26.34 -11.64 -13.09
CA TYR A 160 26.73 -10.86 -14.28
C TYR A 160 28.22 -11.01 -14.57
N LEU A 161 29.05 -11.07 -13.53
CA LEU A 161 30.49 -11.32 -13.64
C LEU A 161 30.85 -12.81 -13.80
N GLY A 162 29.85 -13.70 -13.86
CA GLY A 162 30.02 -15.13 -14.16
C GLY A 162 30.28 -16.03 -12.95
N CYS A 163 30.05 -15.55 -11.72
CA CYS A 163 30.01 -16.41 -10.54
C CYS A 163 28.80 -17.35 -10.62
N THR A 164 28.97 -18.61 -10.22
CA THR A 164 27.92 -19.64 -10.33
C THR A 164 27.55 -20.30 -9.01
N ASN A 165 28.26 -20.00 -7.93
CA ASN A 165 28.03 -20.55 -6.59
C ASN A 165 27.74 -19.43 -5.60
N VAL A 166 26.67 -18.70 -5.84
CA VAL A 166 26.21 -17.57 -5.03
C VAL A 166 24.85 -17.92 -4.43
N LYS A 167 24.67 -17.59 -3.16
CA LYS A 167 23.43 -17.83 -2.40
C LYS A 167 23.03 -16.58 -1.63
N ILE A 168 21.75 -16.43 -1.32
CA ILE A 168 21.25 -15.46 -0.33
C ILE A 168 20.81 -16.20 0.94
N LEU A 169 21.10 -15.64 2.12
CA LEU A 169 20.61 -16.13 3.40
C LEU A 169 19.11 -15.85 3.55
N ASN A 170 18.31 -16.88 3.75
CA ASN A 170 16.87 -16.73 3.99
C ASN A 170 16.62 -16.07 5.35
N GLY A 171 15.90 -14.93 5.36
CA GLY A 171 15.65 -14.14 6.56
C GLY A 171 16.73 -13.11 6.90
N GLY A 172 17.85 -13.08 6.16
CA GLY A 172 18.89 -12.07 6.33
C GLY A 172 19.43 -11.97 7.78
N TRP A 173 19.85 -10.76 8.14
CA TRP A 173 20.28 -10.43 9.51
C TRP A 173 19.12 -10.37 10.50
N ASP A 174 17.98 -9.79 10.11
CA ASP A 174 16.82 -9.62 11.00
C ASP A 174 16.39 -10.94 11.64
N LYS A 175 16.26 -11.99 10.83
CA LYS A 175 15.95 -13.33 11.33
C LYS A 175 17.07 -13.93 12.15
N TRP A 176 18.33 -13.72 11.75
CA TRP A 176 19.50 -14.23 12.47
C TRP A 176 19.58 -13.68 13.90
N ASP A 177 19.35 -12.38 14.07
CA ASP A 177 19.31 -11.71 15.36
C ASP A 177 18.09 -12.12 16.18
N ALA A 178 16.90 -12.16 15.57
CA ALA A 178 15.67 -12.60 16.23
C ALA A 178 15.74 -14.05 16.75
N ASP A 179 16.43 -14.93 16.02
CA ASP A 179 16.67 -16.32 16.42
C ASP A 179 17.76 -16.46 17.51
N GLY A 180 18.46 -15.36 17.85
CA GLY A 180 19.48 -15.32 18.91
C GLY A 180 20.75 -16.10 18.55
N LEU A 181 21.12 -16.11 17.26
CA LEU A 181 22.26 -16.83 16.73
C LEU A 181 23.59 -16.11 17.03
N PRO A 182 24.75 -16.79 16.90
CA PRO A 182 26.04 -16.20 17.25
C PRO A 182 26.35 -14.92 16.45
N VAL A 183 26.94 -13.92 17.12
CA VAL A 183 27.33 -12.62 16.56
C VAL A 183 28.81 -12.38 16.80
N GLN A 184 29.48 -11.73 15.84
CA GLN A 184 30.86 -11.28 15.91
C GLN A 184 30.91 -9.74 15.75
N GLU A 185 31.83 -9.09 16.47
CA GLU A 185 32.08 -7.64 16.36
C GLU A 185 33.45 -7.31 15.76
N SER A 186 34.39 -8.27 15.76
CA SER A 186 35.72 -8.06 15.19
C SER A 186 35.69 -8.15 13.68
N THR A 187 36.32 -7.20 12.99
CA THR A 187 36.38 -7.20 11.52
C THR A 187 37.07 -8.44 10.96
N VAL A 188 36.52 -8.97 9.86
CA VAL A 188 37.11 -10.08 9.09
C VAL A 188 37.70 -9.53 7.80
N SER A 189 38.89 -10.01 7.43
CA SER A 189 39.50 -9.71 6.14
C SER A 189 40.12 -10.98 5.55
N LEU A 190 40.00 -11.12 4.23
CA LEU A 190 40.58 -12.22 3.48
C LEU A 190 41.89 -11.78 2.81
N SER A 191 42.73 -12.74 2.46
CA SER A 191 43.91 -12.44 1.64
C SER A 191 43.46 -12.11 0.21
N PRO A 192 43.98 -11.04 -0.42
CA PRO A 192 43.62 -10.69 -1.79
C PRO A 192 43.84 -11.84 -2.77
N ALA A 193 42.98 -11.90 -3.77
CA ALA A 193 42.99 -12.88 -4.85
C ALA A 193 42.90 -12.19 -6.22
N VAL A 194 43.06 -12.96 -7.29
CA VAL A 194 42.81 -12.46 -8.65
C VAL A 194 41.39 -12.88 -9.02
N PHE A 195 40.53 -11.89 -9.21
CA PHE A 195 39.21 -12.10 -9.79
C PHE A 195 39.32 -11.92 -11.32
N THR A 196 38.69 -12.81 -12.09
CA THR A 196 38.62 -12.71 -13.55
C THR A 196 37.20 -13.00 -13.97
N ALA A 197 36.52 -11.97 -14.50
CA ALA A 197 35.12 -12.02 -14.84
C ALA A 197 34.88 -12.80 -16.15
N GLN A 198 33.71 -13.43 -16.22
CA GLN A 198 33.13 -13.92 -17.48
C GLN A 198 31.74 -13.31 -17.62
N ILE A 199 31.67 -12.22 -18.39
CA ILE A 199 30.46 -11.42 -18.48
C ILE A 199 29.28 -12.21 -19.04
N ASN A 200 28.17 -12.19 -18.30
CA ASN A 200 26.85 -12.64 -18.72
C ASN A 200 25.95 -11.43 -18.97
N SER A 201 26.08 -10.81 -20.15
CA SER A 201 25.28 -9.63 -20.50
C SER A 201 23.80 -9.93 -20.70
N SER A 202 23.37 -11.20 -20.73
CA SER A 202 21.97 -11.56 -20.97
C SER A 202 21.03 -11.20 -19.82
N ILE A 203 21.57 -11.00 -18.61
CA ILE A 203 20.80 -10.71 -17.39
C ILE A 203 20.78 -9.21 -17.02
N SER A 204 21.34 -8.37 -17.90
CA SER A 204 21.38 -6.91 -17.75
C SER A 204 20.72 -6.31 -18.98
N LYS A 205 19.73 -5.42 -18.78
CA LYS A 205 19.03 -4.72 -19.86
C LYS A 205 19.12 -3.22 -19.62
N ASP A 206 19.07 -2.46 -20.70
CA ASP A 206 19.06 -1.00 -20.71
C ASP A 206 17.68 -0.47 -21.13
N LYS A 207 17.50 0.85 -21.05
CA LYS A 207 16.27 1.53 -21.49
C LYS A 207 15.98 1.31 -22.97
N GLU A 208 17.00 1.20 -23.84
CA GLU A 208 16.83 0.94 -25.26
C GLU A 208 16.20 -0.43 -25.52
N ASN A 209 16.59 -1.46 -24.76
CA ASN A 209 15.93 -2.75 -24.81
C ASN A 209 14.46 -2.66 -24.38
N ILE A 210 14.19 -1.98 -23.26
CA ILE A 210 12.85 -1.84 -22.71
C ILE A 210 11.92 -1.11 -23.69
N ILE A 211 12.32 0.07 -24.19
CA ILE A 211 11.47 0.87 -25.09
C ILE A 211 11.16 0.14 -26.40
N THR A 212 12.09 -0.68 -26.89
CA THR A 212 11.91 -1.45 -28.13
C THR A 212 10.92 -2.61 -27.96
N ARG A 213 10.85 -3.20 -26.76
CA ARG A 213 10.01 -4.36 -26.44
C ARG A 213 8.66 -3.98 -25.81
N MET A 214 8.52 -2.73 -25.39
CA MET A 214 7.33 -2.22 -24.70
C MET A 214 6.05 -2.49 -25.52
N GLY A 215 5.04 -3.05 -24.87
CA GLY A 215 3.76 -3.43 -25.51
C GLY A 215 3.75 -4.80 -26.21
N GLU A 216 4.88 -5.53 -26.26
CA GLU A 216 4.88 -6.92 -26.73
C GLU A 216 4.27 -7.86 -25.69
N ALA A 217 3.40 -8.78 -26.11
CA ALA A 217 2.65 -9.66 -25.20
C ALA A 217 3.53 -10.63 -24.39
N ASP A 218 4.76 -10.91 -24.85
CA ASP A 218 5.73 -11.78 -24.16
C ASP A 218 6.78 -11.00 -23.36
N PHE A 219 6.55 -9.69 -23.12
CA PHE A 219 7.45 -8.81 -22.38
C PHE A 219 6.72 -8.13 -21.22
N VAL A 220 7.38 -7.97 -20.09
CA VAL A 220 6.88 -7.17 -18.97
C VAL A 220 8.03 -6.49 -18.24
N THR A 221 7.82 -5.25 -17.84
CA THR A 221 8.68 -4.56 -16.88
C THR A 221 8.07 -4.63 -15.49
N VAL A 222 8.91 -4.89 -14.48
CA VAL A 222 8.46 -4.96 -13.08
C VAL A 222 9.07 -3.80 -12.30
N ASP A 223 8.22 -2.95 -11.74
CA ASP A 223 8.61 -1.87 -10.84
C ASP A 223 8.63 -2.40 -9.40
N THR A 224 9.82 -2.51 -8.81
CA THR A 224 9.94 -3.06 -7.46
C THR A 224 9.97 -2.00 -6.36
N ARG A 225 9.47 -0.79 -6.67
CA ARG A 225 9.42 0.34 -5.74
C ARG A 225 8.11 0.38 -4.96
N THR A 226 8.08 1.23 -3.94
CA THR A 226 6.90 1.46 -3.11
C THR A 226 5.79 2.16 -3.88
N ASP A 227 4.57 2.14 -3.34
CA ASP A 227 3.39 2.75 -3.95
C ASP A 227 3.59 4.23 -4.22
N GLU A 228 4.18 4.98 -3.30
CA GLU A 228 4.40 6.40 -3.49
C GLU A 228 5.36 6.69 -4.64
N GLU A 229 6.43 5.92 -4.81
CA GLU A 229 7.35 6.04 -5.93
C GLU A 229 6.69 5.68 -7.27
N TYR A 230 5.88 4.62 -7.29
CA TYR A 230 5.13 4.17 -8.47
C TYR A 230 4.06 5.21 -8.87
N ASN A 231 3.31 5.73 -7.90
CA ASN A 231 2.20 6.65 -8.11
C ASN A 231 2.64 8.04 -8.58
N GLY A 232 3.85 8.49 -8.25
CA GLY A 232 4.35 9.78 -8.77
C GLY A 232 5.34 10.54 -7.89
N TRP A 233 5.58 10.11 -6.65
CA TRP A 233 6.48 10.81 -5.74
C TRP A 233 7.95 10.62 -6.17
N THR A 234 8.74 11.68 -6.07
CA THR A 234 10.19 11.67 -6.33
C THR A 234 10.94 11.73 -5.01
N LEU A 235 11.26 10.57 -4.44
CA LEU A 235 11.82 10.47 -3.08
C LEU A 235 13.35 10.55 -3.06
N TYR A 236 14.02 10.18 -4.15
CA TYR A 236 15.47 9.98 -4.19
C TYR A 236 16.17 10.84 -5.25
N GLY A 237 15.53 11.94 -5.65
CA GLY A 237 16.10 12.94 -6.56
C GLY A 237 15.95 12.59 -8.03
N GLU A 238 14.97 11.77 -8.38
CA GLU A 238 14.54 11.49 -9.74
C GLU A 238 14.11 12.78 -10.46
N ALA A 239 14.44 12.92 -11.74
CA ALA A 239 14.09 14.11 -12.52
C ALA A 239 12.58 14.18 -12.85
N ARG A 240 11.92 13.02 -12.94
CA ARG A 240 10.48 12.84 -13.19
C ARG A 240 9.98 11.71 -12.30
N GLY A 241 8.80 11.89 -11.70
CA GLY A 241 8.14 10.87 -10.88
C GLY A 241 7.18 9.99 -11.69
N GLY A 242 6.77 8.88 -11.08
CA GLY A 242 5.92 7.86 -11.73
C GLY A 242 6.72 6.62 -12.11
N HIS A 243 6.19 5.83 -13.04
CA HIS A 243 6.74 4.55 -13.47
C HIS A 243 6.78 4.43 -15.01
N ILE A 244 7.44 3.39 -15.52
CA ILE A 244 7.54 3.10 -16.96
C ILE A 244 6.17 2.60 -17.48
N PRO A 245 5.65 3.09 -18.63
CA PRO A 245 4.34 2.67 -19.11
C PRO A 245 4.21 1.15 -19.27
N GLY A 246 3.11 0.59 -18.78
CA GLY A 246 2.85 -0.84 -18.81
C GLY A 246 3.67 -1.67 -17.81
N ALA A 247 4.39 -1.02 -16.89
CA ALA A 247 5.05 -1.71 -15.80
C ALA A 247 4.03 -2.29 -14.82
N ILE A 248 4.38 -3.45 -14.25
CA ILE A 248 3.63 -4.07 -13.16
C ILE A 248 4.37 -3.78 -11.87
N GLN A 249 3.67 -3.22 -10.88
CA GLN A 249 4.25 -2.93 -9.57
C GLN A 249 4.28 -4.19 -8.70
N LEU A 250 5.44 -4.48 -8.11
CA LEU A 250 5.63 -5.48 -7.08
C LEU A 250 6.64 -4.98 -6.05
N PRO A 251 6.22 -4.27 -4.99
CA PRO A 251 7.12 -3.77 -3.95
C PRO A 251 8.03 -4.87 -3.39
N TYR A 252 9.26 -4.52 -3.04
CA TYR A 252 10.27 -5.43 -2.50
C TYR A 252 9.81 -6.09 -1.19
N GLU A 253 9.08 -5.32 -0.39
CA GLU A 253 8.57 -5.64 0.93
C GLU A 253 7.57 -6.82 0.89
N TRP A 254 6.92 -7.05 -0.27
CA TRP A 254 5.90 -8.08 -0.43
C TRP A 254 6.44 -9.49 -0.61
N TYR A 255 7.76 -9.69 -0.68
CA TYR A 255 8.35 -11.00 -0.94
C TYR A 255 8.64 -11.81 0.33
N PHE A 256 8.30 -11.29 1.50
CA PHE A 256 8.69 -11.85 2.79
C PHE A 256 7.49 -12.23 3.67
N ASN A 257 7.67 -13.26 4.49
CA ASN A 257 6.81 -13.58 5.61
C ASN A 257 7.07 -12.61 6.77
N GLU A 258 6.21 -12.63 7.79
CA GLU A 258 6.39 -11.87 9.04
C GLU A 258 7.72 -12.16 9.75
N ASP A 259 8.27 -13.37 9.60
CA ASP A 259 9.57 -13.75 10.18
C ASP A 259 10.78 -13.40 9.29
N HIS A 260 10.55 -12.59 8.25
CA HIS A 260 11.52 -12.13 7.26
C HIS A 260 12.03 -13.19 6.29
N SER A 261 11.61 -14.45 6.42
CA SER A 261 11.91 -15.46 5.41
C SER A 261 11.17 -15.14 4.11
N ILE A 262 11.74 -15.52 2.97
CA ILE A 262 11.07 -15.39 1.66
C ILE A 262 9.78 -16.21 1.67
N LEU A 263 8.72 -15.66 1.07
CA LEU A 263 7.43 -16.34 0.85
C LEU A 263 7.62 -17.72 0.21
N SER A 264 6.67 -18.62 0.43
CA SER A 264 6.74 -19.96 -0.19
C SER A 264 6.63 -19.88 -1.71
N HIS A 265 7.12 -20.91 -2.43
CA HIS A 265 6.93 -20.99 -3.89
C HIS A 265 5.46 -20.86 -4.30
N ALA A 266 4.53 -21.46 -3.55
CA ALA A 266 3.10 -21.37 -3.87
C ALA A 266 2.55 -19.94 -3.72
N ASP A 267 2.95 -19.24 -2.66
CA ASP A 267 2.50 -17.87 -2.39
C ASP A 267 3.13 -16.89 -3.40
N LEU A 268 4.41 -17.08 -3.74
CA LEU A 268 5.08 -16.30 -4.78
C LEU A 268 4.49 -16.57 -6.17
N THR A 269 4.20 -17.82 -6.53
CA THR A 269 3.48 -18.12 -7.78
C THR A 269 2.14 -17.39 -7.80
N THR A 270 1.37 -17.45 -6.71
CA THR A 270 0.08 -16.78 -6.61
C THR A 270 0.23 -15.27 -6.79
N LEU A 271 1.18 -14.64 -6.09
CA LEU A 271 1.48 -13.22 -6.18
C LEU A 271 1.84 -12.81 -7.62
N LEU A 272 2.84 -13.46 -8.22
CA LEU A 272 3.32 -13.14 -9.56
C LEU A 272 2.25 -13.36 -10.64
N GLU A 273 1.57 -14.51 -10.62
CA GLU A 273 0.56 -14.85 -11.64
C GLU A 273 -0.70 -13.97 -11.52
N SER A 274 -1.08 -13.56 -10.30
CA SER A 274 -2.21 -12.63 -10.09
C SER A 274 -2.01 -11.28 -10.79
N ARG A 275 -0.76 -10.90 -11.05
CA ARG A 275 -0.36 -9.67 -11.77
C ARG A 275 0.13 -9.96 -13.20
N GLY A 276 -0.14 -11.17 -13.71
CA GLY A 276 0.20 -11.58 -15.07
C GLY A 276 1.69 -11.77 -15.33
N ILE A 277 2.52 -11.96 -14.29
CA ILE A 277 3.94 -12.28 -14.41
C ILE A 277 4.09 -13.80 -14.38
N THR A 278 4.55 -14.36 -15.50
CA THR A 278 4.66 -15.81 -15.70
C THR A 278 6.04 -16.19 -16.26
N GLU A 279 6.41 -17.46 -16.18
CA GLU A 279 7.74 -17.95 -16.59
C GLU A 279 8.02 -17.85 -18.10
N GLU A 280 6.97 -17.72 -18.93
CA GLU A 280 7.09 -17.61 -20.39
C GLU A 280 7.50 -16.20 -20.86
N LYS A 281 7.21 -15.18 -20.05
CA LYS A 281 7.52 -13.78 -20.36
C LYS A 281 9.00 -13.48 -20.17
N GLU A 282 9.52 -12.55 -20.97
CA GLU A 282 10.75 -11.84 -20.63
C GLU A 282 10.43 -10.74 -19.65
N ILE A 283 11.12 -10.79 -18.52
CA ILE A 283 10.87 -9.93 -17.37
C ILE A 283 12.11 -9.06 -17.16
N VAL A 284 11.90 -7.74 -17.16
CA VAL A 284 12.95 -6.77 -16.83
C VAL A 284 12.51 -6.00 -15.59
N ALA A 285 13.15 -6.28 -14.47
CA ALA A 285 12.88 -5.58 -13.22
C ALA A 285 13.72 -4.31 -13.12
N TYR A 286 13.13 -3.27 -12.54
CA TYR A 286 13.80 -2.01 -12.24
C TYR A 286 13.32 -1.45 -10.90
N CYS A 287 14.09 -0.53 -10.34
CA CYS A 287 13.65 0.28 -9.22
C CYS A 287 14.17 1.72 -9.38
N THR A 288 14.66 2.35 -8.32
CA THR A 288 15.30 3.67 -8.39
C THR A 288 16.70 3.58 -9.00
N ALA A 289 17.49 2.60 -8.55
CA ALA A 289 18.93 2.45 -8.81
C ALA A 289 19.36 0.98 -9.01
N GLY A 290 18.41 0.12 -9.39
CA GLY A 290 18.63 -1.28 -9.70
C GLY A 290 18.96 -2.19 -8.51
N ILE A 291 18.67 -1.77 -7.28
CA ILE A 291 18.97 -2.48 -6.02
C ILE A 291 17.87 -3.51 -5.73
N ARG A 292 16.66 -3.03 -5.38
CA ARG A 292 15.45 -3.85 -5.17
C ARG A 292 15.16 -4.79 -6.34
N SER A 293 15.34 -4.31 -7.58
CA SER A 293 15.17 -5.15 -8.78
C SER A 293 16.26 -6.19 -8.98
N GLY A 294 17.45 -5.99 -8.42
CA GLY A 294 18.46 -7.05 -8.31
C GLY A 294 17.98 -8.19 -7.41
N PHE A 295 17.22 -7.89 -6.36
CA PHE A 295 16.58 -8.91 -5.53
C PHE A 295 15.44 -9.61 -6.27
N PHE A 296 14.63 -8.89 -7.05
CA PHE A 296 13.64 -9.52 -7.92
C PHE A 296 14.29 -10.44 -8.97
N TYR A 297 15.44 -10.07 -9.53
CA TYR A 297 16.22 -10.96 -10.40
C TYR A 297 16.58 -12.27 -9.68
N PHE A 298 17.06 -12.19 -8.43
CA PHE A 298 17.31 -13.36 -7.59
C PHE A 298 16.03 -14.18 -7.37
N LEU A 299 14.91 -13.52 -7.07
CA LEU A 299 13.61 -14.16 -6.85
C LEU A 299 13.15 -14.93 -8.11
N GLY A 300 13.21 -14.31 -9.28
CA GLY A 300 12.91 -14.96 -10.56
C GLY A 300 13.81 -16.18 -10.81
N ARG A 301 15.10 -16.06 -10.51
CA ARG A 301 16.04 -17.20 -10.59
C ARG A 301 15.67 -18.30 -9.61
N LEU A 302 15.32 -17.99 -8.36
CA LEU A 302 14.88 -18.95 -7.35
C LEU A 302 13.62 -19.71 -7.79
N MET A 303 12.66 -19.00 -8.39
CA MET A 303 11.42 -19.51 -8.97
C MET A 303 11.61 -20.28 -10.29
N GLY A 304 12.82 -20.28 -10.87
CA GLY A 304 13.11 -21.02 -12.10
C GLY A 304 12.88 -20.25 -13.40
N TYR A 305 12.59 -18.95 -13.33
CA TYR A 305 12.32 -18.12 -14.52
C TYR A 305 13.61 -17.91 -15.30
N SER A 306 13.57 -18.27 -16.58
CA SER A 306 14.77 -18.32 -17.44
C SER A 306 15.06 -17.01 -18.18
N ARG A 307 14.08 -16.10 -18.28
CA ARG A 307 14.15 -14.82 -19.01
C ARG A 307 13.96 -13.61 -18.07
N VAL A 308 14.61 -13.63 -16.91
CA VAL A 308 14.60 -12.51 -15.96
C VAL A 308 15.90 -11.71 -16.04
N SER A 309 15.80 -10.38 -16.00
CA SER A 309 16.95 -9.46 -16.05
C SER A 309 16.75 -8.25 -15.15
N ASN A 310 17.85 -7.60 -14.78
CA ASN A 310 17.85 -6.34 -14.05
C ASN A 310 18.16 -5.18 -14.99
N TYR A 311 17.40 -4.09 -14.88
CA TYR A 311 17.77 -2.79 -15.44
C TYR A 311 18.45 -1.97 -14.34
N ASP A 312 19.78 -1.97 -14.35
CA ASP A 312 20.60 -1.58 -13.22
C ASP A 312 20.65 -0.05 -13.01
N ALA A 313 20.59 0.72 -14.09
CA ALA A 313 20.50 2.19 -14.09
C ALA A 313 19.10 2.71 -13.70
N SER A 314 18.06 1.91 -13.99
CA SER A 314 16.73 2.05 -13.40
C SER A 314 16.08 3.44 -13.64
N ILE A 315 15.19 3.90 -12.75
CA ILE A 315 14.46 5.18 -12.92
C ILE A 315 15.38 6.39 -12.94
N TRP A 316 16.54 6.38 -12.25
CA TRP A 316 17.49 7.49 -12.37
C TRP A 316 17.96 7.73 -13.81
N ASP A 317 18.16 6.66 -14.59
CA ASP A 317 18.48 6.77 -16.01
C ASP A 317 17.23 7.11 -16.85
N TRP A 318 16.15 6.34 -16.72
CA TRP A 318 14.93 6.52 -17.52
C TRP A 318 14.34 7.93 -17.36
N ALA A 319 14.21 8.41 -16.12
CA ALA A 319 13.60 9.70 -15.82
C ALA A 319 14.46 10.89 -16.25
N ALA A 320 15.78 10.71 -16.40
CA ALA A 320 16.70 11.77 -16.84
C ALA A 320 16.59 12.07 -18.35
N GLU A 321 16.05 11.14 -19.13
CA GLU A 321 15.88 11.29 -20.58
C GLU A 321 14.70 12.20 -20.97
N ASN A 322 14.62 12.54 -22.26
CA ASN A 322 13.52 13.29 -22.83
C ASN A 322 12.19 12.53 -22.68
N ALA A 323 11.13 13.23 -22.28
CA ALA A 323 9.82 12.64 -22.04
C ALA A 323 9.09 12.14 -23.29
N ASP A 324 9.40 12.69 -24.48
CA ASP A 324 8.83 12.23 -25.74
C ASP A 324 9.40 10.87 -26.18
N ASP A 325 10.66 10.60 -25.81
CA ASP A 325 11.36 9.36 -26.17
C ASP A 325 11.20 8.28 -25.07
N TYR A 326 11.18 8.71 -23.80
CA TYR A 326 11.08 7.86 -22.61
C TYR A 326 9.93 8.33 -21.72
N PRO A 327 8.69 7.94 -22.03
CA PRO A 327 7.50 8.34 -21.29
C PRO A 327 7.49 7.79 -19.85
N MET A 328 6.77 8.49 -18.97
CA MET A 328 6.49 8.09 -17.59
C MET A 328 4.98 8.19 -17.36
N VAL A 329 4.42 7.26 -16.61
CA VAL A 329 3.01 7.26 -16.18
C VAL A 329 2.98 7.56 -14.68
N LYS A 330 2.00 8.34 -14.24
CA LYS A 330 1.79 8.66 -12.82
C LYS A 330 0.32 8.92 -12.59
N LEU A 331 -0.10 8.77 -11.34
CA LEU A 331 -1.41 9.19 -10.87
C LEU A 331 -1.46 10.73 -10.87
N GLU A 332 -2.51 11.34 -11.43
CA GLU A 332 -2.54 12.80 -11.63
C GLU A 332 -2.50 13.56 -10.30
N ASN A 333 -3.32 13.12 -9.34
CA ASN A 333 -3.44 13.70 -8.01
C ASN A 333 -2.73 12.86 -6.94
N TYR A 334 -1.58 12.26 -7.27
CA TYR A 334 -0.82 11.38 -6.38
C TYR A 334 -0.52 11.97 -4.99
N GLN A 335 -0.44 13.30 -4.84
CA GLN A 335 -0.18 13.94 -3.55
C GLN A 335 -1.34 13.83 -2.55
N LYS A 336 -2.52 13.40 -3.03
CA LYS A 336 -3.71 13.14 -2.21
C LYS A 336 -3.69 11.75 -1.60
N LEU A 337 -2.77 10.88 -2.03
CA LEU A 337 -2.47 9.59 -1.43
C LEU A 337 -1.09 9.67 -0.75
N VAL A 338 -1.08 9.66 0.57
CA VAL A 338 0.13 9.91 1.39
C VAL A 338 0.59 8.66 2.12
N TYR A 339 1.86 8.65 2.50
CA TYR A 339 2.61 7.49 3.01
C TYR A 339 3.29 7.82 4.36
N PRO A 340 3.80 6.82 5.11
CA PRO A 340 4.28 6.99 6.49
C PRO A 340 5.28 8.13 6.70
N ASP A 341 6.39 8.16 5.95
CA ASP A 341 7.43 9.17 6.10
C ASP A 341 6.93 10.60 5.84
N TRP A 342 6.00 10.76 4.89
CA TRP A 342 5.38 12.06 4.63
C TRP A 342 4.56 12.53 5.82
N LEU A 343 3.74 11.64 6.40
CA LEU A 343 2.88 11.98 7.54
C LEU A 343 3.69 12.26 8.81
N ASP A 344 4.72 11.46 9.08
CA ASP A 344 5.64 11.71 10.20
C ASP A 344 6.34 13.07 10.06
N SER A 345 6.75 13.44 8.85
CA SER A 345 7.32 14.77 8.58
C SER A 345 6.32 15.90 8.84
N GLU A 346 5.07 15.73 8.40
CA GLU A 346 4.02 16.72 8.64
C GLU A 346 3.67 16.85 10.12
N ILE A 347 3.52 15.75 10.85
CA ILE A 347 3.29 15.77 12.31
C ILE A 347 4.38 16.59 13.02
N LYS A 348 5.64 16.47 12.58
CA LYS A 348 6.78 17.18 13.19
C LYS A 348 6.86 18.66 12.79
N THR A 349 6.31 19.05 11.65
CA THR A 349 6.56 20.37 11.04
C THR A 349 5.32 21.25 10.88
N ASN A 350 4.13 20.66 10.92
CA ASN A 350 2.85 21.34 10.71
C ASN A 350 1.95 21.15 11.94
N PRO A 351 1.93 22.10 12.89
CA PRO A 351 1.11 21.98 14.10
C PRO A 351 -0.40 22.12 13.84
N ASP A 352 -0.79 22.54 12.64
CA ASP A 352 -2.19 22.78 12.25
C ASP A 352 -2.75 21.64 11.38
N ILE A 353 -1.98 20.57 11.12
CA ILE A 353 -2.49 19.38 10.43
C ILE A 353 -3.59 18.72 11.27
N VAL A 354 -4.68 18.35 10.61
CA VAL A 354 -5.75 17.55 11.23
C VAL A 354 -5.60 16.12 10.74
N ILE A 355 -5.38 15.19 11.67
CA ILE A 355 -5.30 13.76 11.38
C ILE A 355 -6.56 13.11 11.94
N VAL A 356 -7.23 12.31 11.12
CA VAL A 356 -8.50 11.70 11.48
C VAL A 356 -8.41 10.19 11.32
N GLU A 357 -8.63 9.46 12.42
CA GLU A 357 -9.04 8.05 12.36
C GLU A 357 -10.57 8.00 12.32
N THR A 358 -11.14 7.23 11.40
CA THR A 358 -12.60 7.14 11.27
C THR A 358 -13.10 5.70 11.11
N GLY A 359 -14.34 5.51 11.54
CA GLY A 359 -15.07 4.26 11.47
C GLY A 359 -16.50 4.45 11.97
N TRP A 360 -17.33 3.41 11.85
CA TRP A 360 -18.67 3.43 12.39
C TRP A 360 -18.66 3.22 13.91
N GLY A 361 -19.34 4.08 14.65
CA GLY A 361 -19.50 3.98 16.10
C GLY A 361 -18.60 4.92 16.91
N ALA A 362 -18.83 4.91 18.23
CA ALA A 362 -17.97 5.60 19.18
C ALA A 362 -16.53 5.06 19.12
N ALA A 363 -15.57 5.87 19.57
CA ALA A 363 -14.15 5.48 19.63
C ALA A 363 -13.98 4.14 20.35
N GLY A 364 -13.71 3.10 19.56
CA GLY A 364 -13.66 1.72 20.04
C GLY A 364 -12.29 1.33 20.60
N ASP A 365 -12.18 0.06 21.00
CA ASP A 365 -10.92 -0.53 21.49
C ASP A 365 -9.79 -0.38 20.46
N ASN A 366 -10.08 -0.36 19.15
CA ASN A 366 -9.06 -0.20 18.11
C ASN A 366 -8.36 1.16 18.15
N TYR A 367 -9.10 2.27 18.27
CA TYR A 367 -8.50 3.60 18.42
C TYR A 367 -7.83 3.75 19.80
N ASN A 368 -8.48 3.27 20.86
CA ASN A 368 -7.97 3.41 22.23
C ASN A 368 -6.74 2.53 22.53
N SER A 369 -6.56 1.42 21.80
CA SER A 369 -5.38 0.56 21.90
C SER A 369 -4.17 1.05 21.10
N GLY A 370 -4.39 1.96 20.14
CA GLY A 370 -3.33 2.62 19.39
C GLY A 370 -3.86 3.35 18.16
N HIS A 371 -3.54 4.64 18.05
CA HIS A 371 -3.80 5.48 16.88
C HIS A 371 -2.55 6.26 16.48
N ILE A 372 -2.50 6.75 15.24
CA ILE A 372 -1.42 7.61 14.75
C ILE A 372 -1.33 8.87 15.64
N PRO A 373 -0.12 9.31 16.06
CA PRO A 373 0.05 10.46 16.94
C PRO A 373 -0.73 11.70 16.50
N GLY A 374 -1.50 12.28 17.42
CA GLY A 374 -2.32 13.47 17.16
C GLY A 374 -3.62 13.22 16.37
N ALA A 375 -3.93 11.98 16.00
CA ALA A 375 -5.19 11.65 15.32
C ALA A 375 -6.41 11.81 16.25
N ILE A 376 -7.45 12.50 15.77
CA ILE A 376 -8.76 12.50 16.41
C ILE A 376 -9.61 11.34 15.86
N TRP A 377 -10.48 10.77 16.70
CA TRP A 377 -11.54 9.89 16.23
C TRP A 377 -12.66 10.70 15.58
N VAL A 378 -13.22 10.28 14.45
CA VAL A 378 -14.48 10.78 13.87
C VAL A 378 -15.39 9.60 13.54
N ASN A 379 -16.59 9.61 14.11
CA ASN A 379 -17.62 8.61 13.81
C ASN A 379 -18.33 8.99 12.51
N THR A 380 -18.58 8.03 11.61
CA THR A 380 -19.28 8.29 10.35
C THR A 380 -20.72 8.79 10.55
N ASP A 381 -21.39 8.44 11.65
CA ASP A 381 -22.73 8.99 11.99
C ASP A 381 -22.73 10.52 12.19
N GLU A 382 -21.54 11.12 12.30
CA GLU A 382 -21.39 12.58 12.37
C GLU A 382 -21.48 13.28 11.01
N ILE A 383 -21.40 12.53 9.91
CA ILE A 383 -21.53 13.04 8.55
C ILE A 383 -22.75 12.49 7.80
N GLU A 384 -23.34 11.37 8.25
CA GLU A 384 -24.49 10.73 7.62
C GLU A 384 -25.48 10.12 8.62
N TYR A 385 -26.70 9.83 8.18
CA TYR A 385 -27.74 9.25 9.04
C TYR A 385 -28.92 8.63 8.26
N ASP A 386 -29.65 7.69 8.88
CA ASP A 386 -30.96 7.22 8.38
C ASP A 386 -32.11 8.14 8.82
N CYS A 387 -32.24 8.42 10.13
CA CYS A 387 -33.22 9.35 10.68
C CYS A 387 -32.70 10.02 11.97
N PHE A 388 -33.31 11.14 12.38
CA PHE A 388 -32.89 11.88 13.59
C PHE A 388 -33.37 11.25 14.89
N ASN A 389 -34.53 10.58 14.89
CA ASN A 389 -35.12 9.99 16.08
C ASN A 389 -35.38 8.49 15.89
N ALA A 390 -34.85 7.69 16.81
CA ALA A 390 -35.06 6.25 16.87
C ALA A 390 -36.56 5.92 17.06
N ARG A 391 -37.03 4.84 16.43
CA ARG A 391 -38.42 4.38 16.55
C ARG A 391 -38.48 3.10 17.39
N ASP A 392 -38.73 3.25 18.68
CA ASP A 392 -38.67 2.14 19.66
C ASP A 392 -39.94 1.27 19.74
N SER A 393 -40.98 1.54 18.92
CA SER A 393 -42.28 0.88 19.07
C SER A 393 -42.68 0.02 17.85
N TRP A 394 -42.97 -1.26 18.13
CA TRP A 394 -43.46 -2.25 17.16
C TRP A 394 -44.99 -2.38 17.24
N PRO A 395 -45.73 -2.53 16.12
CA PRO A 395 -45.23 -2.70 14.76
C PRO A 395 -44.82 -1.36 14.14
N VAL A 396 -43.59 -1.34 13.61
CA VAL A 396 -43.30 -0.42 12.51
C VAL A 396 -44.25 -0.85 11.39
N ASP A 397 -44.97 0.10 10.80
CA ASP A 397 -45.93 -0.20 9.73
C ASP A 397 -45.26 -1.13 8.70
N ALA A 398 -45.94 -2.16 8.21
CA ALA A 398 -45.33 -3.29 7.50
C ALA A 398 -44.64 -2.92 6.15
N GLY A 399 -44.56 -1.62 5.82
CA GLY A 399 -43.88 -1.06 4.66
C GLY A 399 -42.71 -0.10 4.98
N ASP A 400 -42.39 0.18 6.25
CA ASP A 400 -41.24 1.02 6.63
C ASP A 400 -40.20 0.22 7.43
N PRO A 401 -38.92 0.16 6.99
CA PRO A 401 -37.85 -0.37 7.84
C PRO A 401 -37.73 0.46 9.12
N PRO A 402 -37.46 -0.17 10.30
CA PRO A 402 -37.20 0.56 11.54
C PRO A 402 -36.06 1.57 11.36
N CYS A 403 -36.20 2.71 12.02
CA CYS A 403 -35.11 3.65 12.27
C CYS A 403 -34.06 2.96 13.14
N TRP A 404 -32.80 3.03 12.74
CA TRP A 404 -31.68 2.51 13.52
C TRP A 404 -31.18 3.55 14.52
N ASP A 405 -30.74 3.08 15.69
CA ASP A 405 -30.10 3.94 16.68
C ASP A 405 -28.83 4.55 16.11
N ARG A 406 -28.72 5.88 16.21
CA ARG A 406 -27.47 6.57 15.98
C ARG A 406 -26.47 6.21 17.08
N SER A 407 -25.21 6.13 16.69
CA SER A 407 -24.11 5.92 17.62
C SER A 407 -23.49 7.22 18.17
N THR A 408 -24.01 8.40 17.77
CA THR A 408 -23.68 9.71 18.39
C THR A 408 -24.50 9.95 19.66
N SER A 409 -23.92 10.69 20.60
CA SER A 409 -24.62 11.11 21.83
C SER A 409 -25.44 12.39 21.63
N GLU A 410 -26.47 12.59 22.46
CA GLU A 410 -27.29 13.81 22.44
C GLU A 410 -26.46 15.08 22.65
N ASP A 411 -25.43 15.02 23.51
CA ASP A 411 -24.52 16.15 23.75
C ASP A 411 -23.68 16.50 22.50
N GLU A 412 -23.24 15.50 21.72
CA GLU A 412 -22.51 15.71 20.46
C GLU A 412 -23.41 16.30 19.38
N ASP A 413 -24.67 15.84 19.29
CA ASP A 413 -25.65 16.37 18.34
C ASP A 413 -26.00 17.83 18.71
N LEU A 414 -26.28 18.13 19.98
CA LEU A 414 -26.53 19.49 20.45
C LEU A 414 -25.34 20.43 20.21
N ALA A 415 -24.11 19.93 20.36
CA ALA A 415 -22.90 20.72 20.10
C ALA A 415 -22.74 21.12 18.62
N LYS A 416 -23.42 20.43 17.71
CA LYS A 416 -23.47 20.71 16.26
C LYS A 416 -24.70 21.51 15.84
N ASP A 417 -25.49 22.00 16.80
CA ASP A 417 -26.80 22.62 16.56
C ASP A 417 -27.79 21.67 15.86
N LEU A 418 -27.61 20.35 16.05
CA LEU A 418 -28.58 19.35 15.66
C LEU A 418 -29.60 19.22 16.79
N ALA A 419 -30.77 19.83 16.60
CA ALA A 419 -31.89 19.57 17.48
C ALA A 419 -32.50 18.19 17.18
N PRO A 420 -32.97 17.43 18.18
CA PRO A 420 -33.83 16.28 17.97
C PRO A 420 -35.19 16.77 17.44
N ASP A 421 -35.24 17.03 16.14
CA ASP A 421 -36.42 17.50 15.44
C ASP A 421 -37.03 16.36 14.61
N ASP A 422 -38.20 15.87 15.07
CA ASP A 422 -39.01 14.89 14.36
C ASP A 422 -39.47 15.35 12.96
N SER A 423 -39.28 16.64 12.62
CA SER A 423 -39.68 17.21 11.33
C SER A 423 -38.70 16.90 10.19
N LEU A 424 -37.47 16.45 10.49
CA LEU A 424 -36.49 16.12 9.46
C LEU A 424 -36.81 14.76 8.80
N PRO A 425 -36.81 14.70 7.46
CA PRO A 425 -37.20 13.51 6.74
C PRO A 425 -36.19 12.37 6.95
N ARG A 426 -36.63 11.15 6.65
CA ARG A 426 -35.71 10.02 6.46
C ARG A 426 -34.67 10.40 5.39
N ASN A 427 -33.43 10.00 5.62
CA ASN A 427 -32.28 10.43 4.83
C ASN A 427 -31.53 9.25 4.19
N TRP A 428 -31.96 8.00 4.42
CA TRP A 428 -31.47 6.80 3.72
C TRP A 428 -29.96 6.63 3.74
N TRP A 429 -29.29 7.04 4.83
CA TRP A 429 -27.83 7.03 4.98
C TRP A 429 -27.07 7.98 4.05
N ASN A 430 -27.74 9.00 3.49
CA ASN A 430 -27.08 10.11 2.84
C ASN A 430 -26.24 10.92 3.84
N ILE A 431 -25.32 11.74 3.32
CA ILE A 431 -24.70 12.79 4.14
C ILE A 431 -25.74 13.81 4.61
N TYR A 432 -25.47 14.50 5.71
CA TYR A 432 -26.35 15.55 6.19
C TYR A 432 -26.59 16.63 5.13
N PRO A 433 -27.80 17.23 5.10
CA PRO A 433 -28.01 18.47 4.36
C PRO A 433 -26.95 19.50 4.73
N ASP A 434 -26.44 20.24 3.74
CA ASP A 434 -25.30 21.14 3.89
C ASP A 434 -25.39 22.09 5.10
N GLN A 435 -26.58 22.61 5.40
CA GLN A 435 -26.81 23.50 6.56
C GLN A 435 -26.48 22.88 7.93
N TYR A 436 -26.45 21.55 8.01
CA TYR A 436 -26.10 20.77 9.20
C TYR A 436 -24.70 20.15 9.07
N LEU A 437 -24.34 19.72 7.86
CA LEU A 437 -23.03 19.12 7.58
C LEU A 437 -21.88 20.10 7.84
N LEU A 438 -21.98 21.33 7.35
CA LEU A 438 -20.88 22.30 7.45
C LEU A 438 -20.56 22.68 8.91
N PRO A 439 -21.53 22.98 9.79
CA PRO A 439 -21.27 23.11 11.22
C PRO A 439 -20.69 21.84 11.87
N GLY A 440 -21.13 20.65 11.45
CA GLY A 440 -20.57 19.38 11.90
C GLY A 440 -19.08 19.23 11.58
N ILE A 441 -18.67 19.59 10.37
CA ILE A 441 -17.25 19.59 9.96
C ILE A 441 -16.45 20.62 10.79
N ALA A 442 -17.01 21.81 11.03
CA ALA A 442 -16.38 22.82 11.90
C ALA A 442 -16.19 22.31 13.33
N TYR A 443 -17.14 21.54 13.85
CA TYR A 443 -17.04 20.90 15.16
C TYR A 443 -15.90 19.86 15.24
N MET A 444 -15.57 19.20 14.14
CA MET A 444 -14.40 18.31 14.06
C MET A 444 -13.06 19.06 14.16
N GLY A 445 -13.08 20.39 14.06
CA GLY A 445 -11.87 21.22 13.97
C GLY A 445 -11.39 21.44 12.54
N ILE A 446 -12.26 21.19 11.56
CA ILE A 446 -11.95 21.27 10.13
C ILE A 446 -12.69 22.45 9.51
N ASN A 447 -11.99 23.28 8.74
CA ASN A 447 -12.58 24.27 7.86
C ASN A 447 -12.08 24.06 6.42
N LYS A 448 -12.57 24.83 5.46
CA LYS A 448 -12.21 24.67 4.05
C LYS A 448 -10.69 24.76 3.76
N ASN A 449 -9.93 25.46 4.60
CA ASN A 449 -8.48 25.67 4.45
C ASN A 449 -7.65 24.66 5.24
N SER A 450 -8.28 23.76 5.99
CA SER A 450 -7.58 22.74 6.77
C SER A 450 -6.85 21.76 5.85
N LYS A 451 -5.63 21.38 6.24
CA LYS A 451 -4.96 20.18 5.70
C LYS A 451 -5.38 18.98 6.53
N VAL A 452 -6.09 18.04 5.91
CA VAL A 452 -6.69 16.89 6.60
C VAL A 452 -6.13 15.59 6.03
N VAL A 453 -5.67 14.70 6.91
CA VAL A 453 -5.24 13.34 6.57
C VAL A 453 -6.19 12.35 7.22
N ILE A 454 -6.78 11.46 6.42
CA ILE A 454 -7.79 10.51 6.87
C ILE A 454 -7.27 9.09 6.72
N TYR A 455 -7.53 8.27 7.73
CA TYR A 455 -7.40 6.82 7.68
C TYR A 455 -8.49 6.15 8.51
N GLY A 456 -8.62 4.85 8.38
CA GLY A 456 -9.52 4.02 9.19
C GLY A 456 -9.14 2.56 9.02
N ASP A 457 -9.55 1.73 9.97
CA ASP A 457 -9.41 0.26 9.84
C ASP A 457 -10.25 -0.27 8.66
N ASP A 458 -11.38 0.39 8.39
CA ASP A 458 -12.17 0.22 7.18
C ASP A 458 -11.87 1.38 6.22
N ILE A 459 -11.25 1.05 5.09
CA ILE A 459 -10.88 2.01 4.05
C ILE A 459 -12.11 2.71 3.44
N THR A 460 -13.29 2.08 3.46
CA THR A 460 -14.51 2.67 2.91
C THR A 460 -15.11 3.72 3.84
N ALA A 461 -14.92 3.59 5.16
CA ALA A 461 -15.23 4.66 6.12
C ALA A 461 -14.34 5.89 5.89
N ALA A 462 -13.03 5.65 5.73
CA ALA A 462 -12.06 6.70 5.43
C ALA A 462 -12.39 7.40 4.11
N ALA A 463 -12.71 6.65 3.06
CA ALA A 463 -13.10 7.18 1.77
C ALA A 463 -14.42 7.96 1.82
N ARG A 464 -15.40 7.50 2.62
CA ARG A 464 -16.68 8.18 2.82
C ARG A 464 -16.51 9.56 3.46
N LEU A 465 -15.71 9.64 4.52
CA LEU A 465 -15.37 10.94 5.14
C LEU A 465 -14.57 11.82 4.18
N LEU A 466 -13.58 11.25 3.48
CA LEU A 466 -12.78 11.98 2.50
C LEU A 466 -13.64 12.61 1.41
N TRP A 467 -14.53 11.83 0.79
CA TRP A 467 -15.45 12.32 -0.23
C TRP A 467 -16.35 13.43 0.31
N THR A 468 -16.86 13.27 1.54
CA THR A 468 -17.72 14.26 2.19
C THR A 468 -17.00 15.59 2.42
N LEU A 469 -15.74 15.55 2.87
CA LEU A 469 -14.94 16.77 3.07
C LEU A 469 -14.62 17.46 1.74
N LEU A 470 -14.31 16.71 0.69
CA LEU A 470 -14.09 17.27 -0.65
C LEU A 470 -15.38 17.87 -1.22
N TYR A 471 -16.54 17.19 -1.09
CA TYR A 471 -17.85 17.72 -1.45
C TYR A 471 -18.14 19.04 -0.72
N ALA A 472 -17.94 19.07 0.60
CA ALA A 472 -18.16 20.25 1.42
C ALA A 472 -17.28 21.44 1.00
N GLY A 473 -16.04 21.16 0.57
CA GLY A 473 -15.10 22.17 0.07
C GLY A 473 -13.77 22.28 0.79
N VAL A 474 -13.34 21.25 1.53
CA VAL A 474 -11.99 21.23 2.12
C VAL A 474 -10.97 21.04 1.00
N GLU A 475 -10.04 21.99 0.85
CA GLU A 475 -9.13 22.05 -0.30
C GLU A 475 -8.02 20.98 -0.26
N ASP A 476 -7.53 20.62 0.93
CA ASP A 476 -6.42 19.67 1.11
C ASP A 476 -6.80 18.47 1.99
N VAL A 477 -7.68 17.62 1.47
CA VAL A 477 -7.99 16.30 2.05
C VAL A 477 -7.10 15.23 1.41
N ARG A 478 -6.51 14.37 2.23
CA ARG A 478 -5.62 13.28 1.80
C ARG A 478 -6.00 11.97 2.46
N LEU A 479 -5.80 10.86 1.75
CA LEU A 479 -5.93 9.51 2.28
C LEU A 479 -4.54 8.99 2.67
N PHE A 480 -4.41 8.42 3.87
CA PHE A 480 -3.20 7.75 4.30
C PHE A 480 -3.23 6.28 3.85
N ASN A 481 -2.38 5.94 2.88
CA ASN A 481 -2.37 4.66 2.19
C ASN A 481 -1.92 3.54 3.15
N GLY A 482 -2.66 2.43 3.20
CA GLY A 482 -2.36 1.27 4.07
C GLY A 482 -2.69 1.44 5.57
N GLY A 483 -3.21 2.61 5.99
CA GLY A 483 -3.70 2.82 7.34
C GLY A 483 -2.67 2.57 8.46
N LYS A 484 -3.13 2.20 9.66
CA LYS A 484 -2.23 1.99 10.82
C LYS A 484 -1.17 0.92 10.58
N ASN A 485 -1.45 -0.08 9.74
CA ASN A 485 -0.50 -1.14 9.43
C ASN A 485 0.72 -0.59 8.69
N ALA A 486 0.52 0.29 7.70
CA ALA A 486 1.63 0.96 7.02
C ALA A 486 2.46 1.82 7.98
N TRP A 487 1.81 2.53 8.91
CA TRP A 487 2.48 3.35 9.93
C TRP A 487 3.39 2.52 10.85
N THR A 488 2.88 1.42 11.39
CA THR A 488 3.65 0.55 12.31
C THR A 488 4.70 -0.27 11.58
N TYR A 489 4.43 -0.70 10.35
CA TYR A 489 5.39 -1.39 9.49
C TYR A 489 6.61 -0.51 9.20
N ALA A 490 6.41 0.80 8.95
CA ALA A 490 7.48 1.77 8.81
C ALA A 490 8.23 2.07 10.13
N GLY A 491 7.89 1.39 11.24
CA GLY A 491 8.57 1.50 12.53
C GLY A 491 8.08 2.65 13.41
N TYR A 492 7.05 3.39 13.00
CA TYR A 492 6.50 4.49 13.77
C TYR A 492 5.59 4.01 14.90
N GLN A 493 5.60 4.76 16.01
CA GLN A 493 4.85 4.41 17.21
C GLN A 493 3.43 4.96 17.17
N LEU A 494 2.50 4.22 17.78
CA LEU A 494 1.12 4.68 18.01
C LEU A 494 1.02 5.38 19.37
N GLU A 495 0.03 6.26 19.51
CA GLU A 495 -0.42 6.85 20.78
C GLU A 495 -1.68 6.13 21.28
N THR A 496 -1.87 6.08 22.60
CA THR A 496 -3.04 5.45 23.22
C THR A 496 -3.90 6.44 24.00
N THR A 497 -3.48 7.70 24.06
CA THR A 497 -4.23 8.74 24.78
C THR A 497 -5.14 9.43 23.80
N ALA A 498 -6.46 9.29 23.98
CA ALA A 498 -7.43 9.92 23.10
C ALA A 498 -7.17 11.44 22.97
N VAL A 499 -7.08 11.89 21.72
CA VAL A 499 -6.89 13.31 21.39
C VAL A 499 -8.22 14.05 21.48
N GLU A 500 -8.24 15.13 22.25
CA GLU A 500 -9.40 16.03 22.32
C GLU A 500 -9.49 16.87 21.04
N ARG A 501 -10.66 16.86 20.39
CA ARG A 501 -10.92 17.68 19.20
C ARG A 501 -10.87 19.16 19.54
N LYS A 502 -10.46 19.98 18.58
CA LYS A 502 -10.43 21.44 18.71
C LYS A 502 -11.36 22.07 17.67
N PRO A 503 -12.66 22.23 17.99
CA PRO A 503 -13.63 22.84 17.09
C PRO A 503 -13.15 24.21 16.57
N VAL A 504 -13.43 24.48 15.30
CA VAL A 504 -13.29 25.81 14.71
C VAL A 504 -14.65 26.51 14.71
N SER A 505 -14.67 27.84 14.70
CA SER A 505 -15.91 28.61 14.84
C SER A 505 -16.84 28.50 13.62
N GLU A 506 -16.28 28.20 12.45
CA GLU A 506 -17.01 28.13 11.19
C GLU A 506 -16.25 27.31 10.14
N PHE A 507 -16.99 26.69 9.23
CA PHE A 507 -16.43 25.89 8.13
C PHE A 507 -15.79 26.74 7.02
N ASP A 508 -16.39 27.88 6.68
CA ASP A 508 -15.85 28.80 5.67
C ASP A 508 -15.53 30.15 6.34
N PRO A 509 -14.29 30.37 6.78
CA PRO A 509 -13.87 31.63 7.41
C PRO A 509 -14.05 32.86 6.53
N ASP A 510 -14.13 32.68 5.21
CA ASP A 510 -14.35 33.79 4.27
C ASP A 510 -15.84 34.04 4.02
N ASN A 511 -16.72 33.12 4.43
CA ASN A 511 -18.17 33.25 4.39
C ASN A 511 -18.86 32.67 5.65
N PRO A 512 -18.73 33.38 6.80
CA PRO A 512 -19.41 33.04 8.05
C PRO A 512 -20.93 32.86 7.85
N GLY A 513 -21.43 31.62 7.92
CA GLY A 513 -22.84 31.29 7.71
C GLY A 513 -23.19 30.66 6.36
N ARG A 514 -22.20 30.17 5.61
CA ARG A 514 -22.43 29.29 4.46
C ARG A 514 -23.34 28.11 4.83
N THR A 515 -24.33 27.86 3.99
CA THR A 515 -25.29 26.74 4.14
C THR A 515 -25.31 25.79 2.94
N THR A 516 -24.36 25.93 2.02
CA THR A 516 -24.24 25.11 0.80
C THR A 516 -22.79 24.70 0.59
N ALA A 517 -22.58 23.45 0.19
CA ALA A 517 -21.28 22.88 -0.12
C ALA A 517 -20.61 23.61 -1.30
N LEU A 518 -19.27 23.55 -1.37
CA LEU A 518 -18.50 24.20 -2.44
C LEU A 518 -18.40 23.34 -3.72
N HIS A 519 -18.53 22.02 -3.62
CA HIS A 519 -18.46 21.10 -4.74
C HIS A 519 -19.73 20.25 -4.88
N PRO A 520 -20.91 20.87 -5.10
CA PRO A 520 -22.15 20.13 -5.29
C PRO A 520 -22.10 19.15 -6.47
N GLU A 521 -21.24 19.38 -7.46
CA GLU A 521 -21.01 18.49 -8.60
C GLU A 521 -20.50 17.09 -8.23
N TYR A 522 -19.90 16.91 -7.04
CA TYR A 522 -19.42 15.60 -6.58
C TYR A 522 -20.53 14.70 -6.07
N LYS A 523 -21.76 15.21 -5.95
CA LYS A 523 -22.94 14.48 -5.49
C LYS A 523 -24.05 14.56 -6.53
N VAL A 524 -24.68 13.41 -6.81
CA VAL A 524 -25.93 13.36 -7.59
C VAL A 524 -27.04 12.70 -6.79
N ASP A 525 -28.28 12.91 -7.22
CA ASP A 525 -29.50 12.41 -6.59
C ASP A 525 -30.34 11.54 -7.53
N ILE A 526 -31.46 11.03 -7.03
CA ILE A 526 -32.37 10.17 -7.79
C ILE A 526 -32.82 10.81 -9.12
N PRO A 527 -33.28 12.07 -9.17
CA PRO A 527 -33.63 12.72 -10.43
C PRO A 527 -32.54 12.61 -11.50
N TYR A 528 -31.27 12.88 -11.16
CA TYR A 528 -30.17 12.75 -12.09
C TYR A 528 -30.02 11.31 -12.60
N VAL A 529 -30.00 10.32 -11.70
CA VAL A 529 -29.86 8.90 -12.07
C VAL A 529 -31.02 8.43 -12.94
N ARG A 530 -32.25 8.90 -12.68
CA ARG A 530 -33.42 8.63 -13.53
C ARG A 530 -33.27 9.23 -14.92
N ASP A 531 -32.73 10.44 -15.03
CA ASP A 531 -32.47 11.04 -16.34
C ASP A 531 -31.46 10.22 -17.14
N VAL A 532 -30.45 9.64 -16.49
CA VAL A 532 -29.51 8.70 -17.14
C VAL A 532 -30.23 7.43 -17.60
N VAL A 533 -30.95 6.76 -16.71
CA VAL A 533 -31.68 5.51 -17.00
C VAL A 533 -32.75 5.69 -18.09
N ASN A 534 -33.42 6.85 -18.13
CA ASN A 534 -34.43 7.16 -19.14
C ASN A 534 -33.84 7.66 -20.47
N GLY A 535 -32.51 7.69 -20.61
CA GLY A 535 -31.83 8.17 -21.81
C GLY A 535 -31.98 9.66 -22.07
N ILE A 536 -32.31 10.45 -21.04
CA ILE A 536 -32.35 11.91 -21.08
C ILE A 536 -30.92 12.47 -20.95
N GLN A 537 -30.15 11.93 -20.00
CA GLN A 537 -28.73 12.21 -19.82
C GLN A 537 -27.91 11.09 -20.46
N THR A 538 -27.42 11.32 -21.68
CA THR A 538 -26.81 10.26 -22.50
C THR A 538 -25.29 10.17 -22.41
N ASN A 539 -24.61 11.15 -21.80
CA ASN A 539 -23.15 11.16 -21.62
C ASN A 539 -22.77 10.83 -20.16
N ALA A 540 -23.35 9.76 -19.63
CA ALA A 540 -23.13 9.35 -18.25
C ALA A 540 -23.16 7.83 -18.11
N VAL A 541 -22.37 7.31 -17.16
CA VAL A 541 -22.33 5.90 -16.80
C VAL A 541 -22.62 5.78 -15.31
N ILE A 542 -23.62 4.98 -14.95
CA ILE A 542 -23.88 4.61 -13.56
C ILE A 542 -22.99 3.42 -13.22
N VAL A 543 -22.12 3.55 -12.22
CA VAL A 543 -21.11 2.55 -11.87
C VAL A 543 -21.46 1.88 -10.55
N ASP A 544 -21.74 0.57 -10.58
CA ASP A 544 -22.13 -0.24 -9.43
C ASP A 544 -20.90 -0.79 -8.72
N ILE A 545 -20.59 -0.26 -7.54
CA ILE A 545 -19.48 -0.63 -6.66
C ILE A 545 -20.01 -1.54 -5.54
N ARG A 546 -20.69 -2.62 -5.95
CA ARG A 546 -21.13 -3.68 -5.06
C ARG A 546 -20.50 -5.01 -5.45
N SER A 547 -20.59 -6.01 -4.57
CA SER A 547 -20.10 -7.35 -4.89
C SER A 547 -20.81 -7.90 -6.12
N LYS A 548 -20.17 -8.84 -6.82
CA LYS A 548 -20.76 -9.41 -8.05
C LYS A 548 -22.13 -10.05 -7.81
N ASP A 549 -22.35 -10.62 -6.62
CA ASP A 549 -23.64 -11.23 -6.25
C ASP A 549 -24.72 -10.18 -5.95
N GLU A 550 -24.38 -9.01 -5.42
CA GLU A 550 -25.31 -7.88 -5.30
C GLU A 550 -25.68 -7.32 -6.69
N TYR A 551 -24.69 -7.12 -7.56
CA TYR A 551 -24.88 -6.65 -8.94
C TYR A 551 -25.75 -7.60 -9.78
N ASP A 552 -25.54 -8.92 -9.63
CA ASP A 552 -26.34 -9.94 -10.31
C ASP A 552 -27.74 -10.13 -9.70
N GLY A 553 -28.08 -9.39 -8.64
CA GLY A 553 -29.36 -9.51 -7.94
C GLY A 553 -29.55 -10.84 -7.21
N LYS A 554 -28.46 -11.51 -6.83
CA LYS A 554 -28.49 -12.76 -6.06
C LYS A 554 -28.58 -12.54 -4.55
N SER A 555 -28.28 -11.33 -4.07
CA SER A 555 -28.37 -10.98 -2.65
C SER A 555 -28.59 -9.49 -2.39
N ALA A 556 -29.40 -9.19 -1.38
CA ALA A 556 -29.51 -7.95 -0.63
C ALA A 556 -29.09 -8.23 0.82
N PRO A 557 -27.78 -8.24 1.08
CA PRO A 557 -27.22 -8.73 2.34
C PRO A 557 -27.39 -7.74 3.50
N TYR A 558 -27.85 -6.53 3.22
CA TYR A 558 -28.13 -5.51 4.21
C TYR A 558 -29.47 -5.78 4.89
N GLY A 559 -29.47 -5.97 6.22
CA GLY A 559 -30.70 -6.18 6.98
C GLY A 559 -31.71 -5.04 6.90
N TYR A 560 -31.29 -3.87 6.41
CA TYR A 560 -32.11 -2.66 6.24
C TYR A 560 -32.46 -2.33 4.78
N ILE A 561 -31.89 -3.03 3.79
CA ILE A 561 -32.28 -2.89 2.37
C ILE A 561 -33.13 -4.11 2.00
N PRO A 562 -34.44 -3.95 1.74
CA PRO A 562 -35.37 -5.07 1.65
C PRO A 562 -35.36 -5.80 0.30
N THR A 563 -34.57 -5.34 -0.68
CA THR A 563 -34.74 -5.70 -2.10
C THR A 563 -33.41 -6.01 -2.79
N ASP A 564 -33.40 -7.13 -3.51
CA ASP A 564 -32.32 -7.55 -4.41
C ASP A 564 -32.43 -6.82 -5.76
N GLY A 565 -31.30 -6.62 -6.44
CA GLY A 565 -31.27 -6.06 -7.79
C GLY A 565 -30.16 -5.01 -7.97
N ARG A 566 -30.22 -4.29 -9.09
CA ARG A 566 -29.33 -3.18 -9.44
C ARG A 566 -30.08 -2.09 -10.18
N ILE A 567 -29.48 -0.91 -10.28
CA ILE A 567 -29.98 0.17 -11.14
C ILE A 567 -29.89 -0.31 -12.61
N PRO A 568 -30.93 -0.13 -13.44
CA PRO A 568 -30.89 -0.52 -14.85
C PRO A 568 -29.71 0.10 -15.59
N ASP A 569 -29.11 -0.66 -16.49
CA ASP A 569 -27.96 -0.27 -17.32
C ASP A 569 -26.70 0.18 -16.56
N ALA A 570 -26.67 0.02 -15.23
CA ALA A 570 -25.45 0.24 -14.46
C ALA A 570 -24.36 -0.77 -14.85
N VAL A 571 -23.12 -0.30 -14.91
CA VAL A 571 -21.94 -1.10 -15.22
C VAL A 571 -21.27 -1.51 -13.91
N TRP A 572 -20.90 -2.80 -13.80
CA TRP A 572 -20.19 -3.28 -12.63
C TRP A 572 -18.76 -2.73 -12.59
N GLY A 573 -18.40 -2.04 -11.51
CA GLY A 573 -17.14 -1.31 -11.39
C GLY A 573 -16.07 -1.98 -10.55
N LEU A 574 -16.23 -3.26 -10.18
CA LEU A 574 -15.52 -3.97 -9.10
C LEU A 574 -15.99 -3.55 -7.69
N ALA A 575 -15.63 -4.36 -6.69
CA ALA A 575 -15.71 -3.99 -5.28
C ALA A 575 -14.88 -4.97 -4.45
N GLY A 576 -15.51 -6.08 -4.10
CA GLY A 576 -14.96 -7.13 -3.26
C GLY A 576 -15.89 -8.34 -3.24
N THR A 577 -15.51 -9.36 -2.47
CA THR A 577 -16.28 -10.61 -2.37
C THR A 577 -17.57 -10.47 -1.58
N SER A 578 -17.73 -9.37 -0.83
CA SER A 578 -18.86 -9.15 0.07
C SER A 578 -19.27 -7.66 0.13
N PRO A 579 -20.36 -7.33 0.85
CA PRO A 579 -20.84 -5.95 1.02
C PRO A 579 -19.92 -5.04 1.84
N TRP A 580 -18.96 -5.65 2.53
CA TRP A 580 -18.13 -5.05 3.55
C TRP A 580 -16.65 -5.05 3.18
N THR A 581 -16.32 -5.50 1.96
CA THR A 581 -14.94 -5.72 1.52
C THR A 581 -14.69 -5.05 0.18
N MET A 582 -13.42 -4.69 -0.04
CA MET A 582 -12.95 -3.95 -1.21
C MET A 582 -11.69 -4.58 -1.81
N GLU A 583 -11.57 -5.92 -1.80
CA GLU A 583 -10.35 -6.64 -2.20
C GLU A 583 -9.96 -6.38 -3.66
N ASP A 584 -10.90 -5.95 -4.52
CA ASP A 584 -10.57 -5.57 -5.89
C ASP A 584 -9.84 -4.22 -5.97
N TYR A 585 -9.96 -3.38 -4.93
CA TYR A 585 -9.43 -2.02 -4.82
C TYR A 585 -8.31 -1.86 -3.79
N THR A 586 -7.97 -2.91 -3.06
CA THR A 586 -6.91 -2.88 -2.04
C THR A 586 -5.97 -4.07 -2.22
N ASP A 587 -4.69 -3.87 -2.01
CA ASP A 587 -3.72 -4.95 -2.04
C ASP A 587 -3.73 -5.75 -0.75
N ALA A 588 -3.84 -7.07 -0.89
CA ALA A 588 -3.94 -7.98 0.26
C ALA A 588 -2.62 -8.08 1.06
N ALA A 589 -1.50 -7.68 0.45
CA ALA A 589 -0.17 -7.77 1.06
C ALA A 589 0.00 -6.78 2.23
N ASP A 590 -0.53 -5.56 2.11
CA ASP A 590 -0.32 -4.48 3.09
C ASP A 590 -1.56 -3.60 3.33
N GLY A 591 -2.67 -3.85 2.64
CA GLY A 591 -3.91 -3.07 2.74
C GLY A 591 -3.86 -1.72 2.03
N SER A 592 -2.83 -1.46 1.22
CA SER A 592 -2.74 -0.26 0.41
C SER A 592 -3.78 -0.25 -0.71
N LEU A 593 -3.96 0.90 -1.36
CA LEU A 593 -4.75 0.99 -2.58
C LEU A 593 -4.07 0.26 -3.73
N ARG A 594 -4.82 -0.60 -4.40
CA ARG A 594 -4.38 -1.31 -5.60
C ARG A 594 -3.91 -0.33 -6.69
N SER A 595 -2.96 -0.75 -7.51
CA SER A 595 -2.45 0.04 -8.64
C SER A 595 -3.58 0.63 -9.49
N PHE A 596 -3.52 1.94 -9.72
CA PHE A 596 -4.51 2.65 -10.53
C PHE A 596 -4.51 2.20 -11.99
N ASP A 597 -3.41 1.64 -12.50
CA ASP A 597 -3.37 1.09 -13.86
C ASP A 597 -4.25 -0.15 -13.99
N GLU A 598 -4.28 -1.01 -12.98
CA GLU A 598 -5.13 -2.21 -12.96
C GLU A 598 -6.61 -1.83 -12.89
N ILE A 599 -6.94 -0.86 -12.02
CA ILE A 599 -8.31 -0.32 -11.93
C ILE A 599 -8.71 0.34 -13.25
N LYS A 600 -7.83 1.17 -13.82
CA LYS A 600 -8.08 1.86 -15.08
C LYS A 600 -8.26 0.88 -16.24
N GLU A 601 -7.41 -0.13 -16.36
CA GLU A 601 -7.52 -1.15 -17.41
C GLU A 601 -8.86 -1.87 -17.33
N PHE A 602 -9.27 -2.29 -16.13
CA PHE A 602 -10.58 -2.90 -15.94
C PHE A 602 -11.72 -1.93 -16.30
N TRP A 603 -11.68 -0.70 -15.79
CA TRP A 603 -12.68 0.32 -16.06
C TRP A 603 -12.83 0.61 -17.56
N ASP A 604 -11.72 0.86 -18.26
CA ASP A 604 -11.71 1.11 -19.70
C ASP A 604 -12.29 -0.10 -20.47
N SER A 605 -11.95 -1.33 -20.07
CA SER A 605 -12.47 -2.55 -20.71
C SER A 605 -13.98 -2.76 -20.54
N ASN A 606 -14.58 -2.11 -19.53
CA ASN A 606 -16.02 -2.16 -19.24
C ASN A 606 -16.76 -0.87 -19.64
N GLY A 607 -16.10 0.08 -20.32
CA GLY A 607 -16.72 1.34 -20.74
C GLY A 607 -16.88 2.38 -19.62
N ILE A 608 -16.17 2.22 -18.50
CA ILE A 608 -16.09 3.20 -17.42
C ILE A 608 -14.93 4.15 -17.75
N THR A 609 -15.17 5.08 -18.67
CA THR A 609 -14.12 5.92 -19.26
C THR A 609 -14.31 7.39 -18.92
N SER A 610 -13.20 8.15 -18.87
CA SER A 610 -13.17 9.55 -18.42
C SER A 610 -13.80 10.57 -19.38
N ASP A 611 -14.26 10.14 -20.57
CA ASP A 611 -15.05 10.94 -21.51
C ASP A 611 -16.56 10.97 -21.18
N ASN A 612 -17.00 10.09 -20.28
CA ASN A 612 -18.35 10.09 -19.70
C ASN A 612 -18.36 10.79 -18.33
N HIS A 613 -19.53 11.30 -17.93
CA HIS A 613 -19.77 11.59 -16.51
C HIS A 613 -19.98 10.27 -15.76
N LEU A 614 -19.03 9.88 -14.92
CA LEU A 614 -19.12 8.66 -14.12
C LEU A 614 -19.83 8.95 -12.78
N SER A 615 -20.94 8.26 -12.52
CA SER A 615 -21.62 8.34 -11.23
C SER A 615 -21.56 7.01 -10.50
N PHE A 616 -20.75 6.96 -9.44
CA PHE A 616 -20.54 5.76 -8.65
C PHE A 616 -21.64 5.57 -7.60
N TYR A 617 -22.04 4.34 -7.32
CA TYR A 617 -22.99 4.02 -6.24
C TYR A 617 -22.71 2.64 -5.63
N CYS A 618 -23.23 2.39 -4.43
CA CYS A 618 -23.22 1.04 -3.85
C CYS A 618 -24.51 0.73 -3.09
N GLY A 619 -24.43 0.27 -1.83
CA GLY A 619 -25.60 0.17 -0.94
C GLY A 619 -26.03 1.55 -0.44
N THR A 620 -25.09 2.23 0.23
CA THR A 620 -25.25 3.54 0.92
C THR A 620 -23.99 4.41 0.76
N ALA A 621 -23.38 4.37 -0.42
CA ALA A 621 -22.25 5.20 -0.86
C ALA A 621 -20.86 5.05 -0.18
N TRP A 622 -20.63 4.15 0.76
CA TRP A 622 -19.29 3.93 1.35
C TRP A 622 -18.28 3.42 0.33
N ARG A 623 -18.53 2.24 -0.23
CA ARG A 623 -17.67 1.62 -1.27
C ARG A 623 -17.51 2.51 -2.50
N SER A 624 -18.58 3.15 -2.96
CA SER A 624 -18.52 4.05 -4.11
C SER A 624 -17.75 5.34 -3.84
N SER A 625 -17.63 5.78 -2.58
CA SER A 625 -16.74 6.91 -2.23
C SER A 625 -15.27 6.56 -2.50
N LEU A 626 -14.87 5.30 -2.28
CA LEU A 626 -13.51 4.85 -2.59
C LEU A 626 -13.28 4.78 -4.11
N ALA A 627 -14.20 4.20 -4.87
CA ALA A 627 -14.13 4.19 -6.33
C ALA A 627 -14.14 5.61 -6.92
N TRP A 628 -14.99 6.50 -6.40
CA TRP A 628 -14.98 7.91 -6.77
C TRP A 628 -13.60 8.54 -6.51
N PHE A 629 -12.96 8.22 -5.37
CA PHE A 629 -11.63 8.71 -5.06
C PHE A 629 -10.56 8.20 -6.03
N TYR A 630 -10.67 6.98 -6.55
CA TYR A 630 -9.82 6.52 -7.66
C TYR A 630 -9.99 7.38 -8.91
N GLY A 631 -11.23 7.68 -9.30
CA GLY A 631 -11.50 8.62 -10.40
C GLY A 631 -10.90 10.01 -10.16
N TYR A 632 -11.01 10.50 -8.92
CA TYR A 632 -10.42 11.78 -8.50
C TYR A 632 -8.90 11.74 -8.55
N LEU A 633 -8.28 10.67 -8.06
CA LEU A 633 -6.83 10.46 -8.10
C LEU A 633 -6.29 10.41 -9.53
N MET A 634 -7.03 9.77 -10.44
CA MET A 634 -6.71 9.70 -11.87
C MET A 634 -7.00 11.02 -12.64
N GLY A 635 -7.59 12.02 -11.98
CA GLY A 635 -7.90 13.31 -12.60
C GLY A 635 -9.07 13.26 -13.59
N TYR A 636 -10.02 12.35 -13.39
CA TYR A 636 -11.19 12.25 -14.26
C TYR A 636 -12.07 13.49 -14.10
N PRO A 637 -12.49 14.12 -15.21
CA PRO A 637 -13.02 15.49 -15.18
C PRO A 637 -14.47 15.58 -14.67
N GLU A 638 -15.27 14.53 -14.89
CA GLU A 638 -16.70 14.51 -14.55
C GLU A 638 -17.02 13.24 -13.74
N ILE A 639 -16.93 13.35 -12.41
CA ILE A 639 -17.20 12.25 -11.49
C ILE A 639 -18.14 12.69 -10.37
N SER A 640 -19.10 11.85 -10.01
CA SER A 640 -19.99 12.06 -8.86
C SER A 640 -20.23 10.78 -8.09
N ASN A 641 -20.66 10.91 -6.85
CA ASN A 641 -21.16 9.81 -6.05
C ASN A 641 -22.67 9.95 -5.91
N PHE A 642 -23.42 8.90 -6.25
CA PHE A 642 -24.84 8.81 -6.01
C PHE A 642 -25.04 8.35 -4.55
N ASP A 643 -25.14 9.35 -3.69
CA ASP A 643 -25.11 9.23 -2.22
C ASP A 643 -26.12 8.20 -1.69
N SER A 644 -27.35 8.27 -2.18
CA SER A 644 -28.44 7.43 -1.68
C SER A 644 -28.48 6.03 -2.27
N SER A 645 -27.73 5.84 -3.37
CA SER A 645 -27.28 4.54 -3.83
C SER A 645 -28.44 3.54 -4.06
N TRP A 646 -28.18 2.24 -3.97
CA TRP A 646 -29.21 1.21 -4.14
C TRP A 646 -30.32 1.36 -3.10
N PHE A 647 -30.01 1.83 -1.88
CA PHE A 647 -30.99 1.87 -0.81
C PHE A 647 -32.20 2.73 -1.19
N GLU A 648 -32.01 4.01 -1.55
CA GLU A 648 -33.15 4.87 -1.91
C GLU A 648 -33.76 4.46 -3.26
N TRP A 649 -32.93 4.08 -4.24
CA TRP A 649 -33.42 3.65 -5.56
C TRP A 649 -34.41 2.47 -5.45
N SER A 650 -34.04 1.46 -4.66
CA SER A 650 -34.77 0.21 -4.54
C SER A 650 -36.12 0.32 -3.81
N MET A 651 -36.40 1.46 -3.19
CA MET A 651 -37.69 1.74 -2.55
C MET A 651 -38.80 2.13 -3.54
N GLY A 652 -38.46 2.45 -4.80
CA GLY A 652 -39.38 2.67 -5.92
C GLY A 652 -40.24 3.94 -5.89
N GLU A 653 -40.89 4.26 -7.01
CA GLU A 653 -41.98 5.26 -7.09
C GLU A 653 -43.33 4.65 -6.64
N GLY A 654 -44.13 5.37 -5.84
CA GLY A 654 -45.47 4.91 -5.41
C GLY A 654 -45.56 4.08 -4.12
N SER A 655 -44.47 3.93 -3.35
CA SER A 655 -44.60 3.76 -1.89
C SER A 655 -45.23 5.05 -1.31
N ALA A 656 -45.55 5.17 -0.02
CA ALA A 656 -46.05 6.44 0.53
C ALA A 656 -45.09 7.65 0.32
N TYR A 657 -43.95 7.45 -0.35
CA TYR A 657 -42.76 8.28 -0.39
C TYR A 657 -42.33 8.79 -1.78
N ALA A 658 -43.01 8.46 -2.89
CA ALA A 658 -42.69 9.04 -4.19
C ALA A 658 -43.94 9.16 -5.10
N GLY A 659 -44.09 10.31 -5.76
CA GLY A 659 -45.23 10.65 -6.61
C GLY A 659 -45.48 9.67 -7.77
N ALA A 660 -46.68 9.76 -8.35
CA ALA A 660 -47.28 8.70 -9.17
C ALA A 660 -46.82 8.67 -10.63
N ASP A 661 -45.94 7.73 -10.99
CA ASP A 661 -45.92 7.02 -12.28
C ASP A 661 -45.37 5.57 -12.07
N PRO A 662 -45.70 4.57 -12.92
CA PRO A 662 -45.48 3.17 -12.62
C PRO A 662 -44.18 2.59 -13.19
N VAL A 663 -43.44 1.89 -12.31
CA VAL A 663 -42.67 0.65 -12.55
C VAL A 663 -41.33 0.78 -13.31
N LEU A 664 -40.25 0.51 -12.57
CA LEU A 664 -39.34 -0.59 -12.90
C LEU A 664 -39.09 -1.40 -11.62
N ASN A 665 -39.85 -2.49 -11.46
CA ASN A 665 -39.51 -3.53 -10.48
C ASN A 665 -38.21 -4.20 -10.93
N PRO A 666 -37.36 -4.67 -10.01
CA PRO A 666 -36.06 -5.24 -10.31
C PRO A 666 -36.30 -6.59 -10.98
N VAL A 667 -36.02 -6.71 -12.27
CA VAL A 667 -35.99 -8.02 -12.93
C VAL A 667 -34.65 -8.17 -13.61
N VAL A 668 -33.87 -9.09 -13.04
CA VAL A 668 -32.77 -9.79 -13.68
C VAL A 668 -33.35 -10.53 -14.89
N ASP A 669 -33.22 -9.96 -16.08
CA ASP A 669 -33.28 -10.73 -17.32
C ASP A 669 -32.33 -10.07 -18.33
N ASP A 670 -31.03 -10.20 -18.07
CA ASP A 670 -30.04 -9.95 -19.11
C ASP A 670 -30.09 -11.14 -20.07
N ASP A 671 -30.59 -10.87 -21.29
CA ASP A 671 -30.35 -11.70 -22.45
C ASP A 671 -28.84 -11.94 -22.58
N PRO A 672 -28.34 -13.19 -22.50
CA PRO A 672 -26.92 -13.50 -22.61
C PRO A 672 -26.36 -13.31 -24.04
N ALA A 673 -27.09 -12.62 -24.93
CA ALA A 673 -26.74 -12.40 -26.34
C ALA A 673 -26.56 -10.93 -26.75
N LEU A 674 -26.43 -9.98 -25.81
CA LEU A 674 -25.90 -8.66 -26.15
C LEU A 674 -24.35 -8.68 -26.17
N PRO A 675 -23.73 -8.13 -27.22
CA PRO A 675 -22.37 -8.46 -27.68
C PRO A 675 -21.24 -8.07 -26.73
#